data_AF-L8TS64-F1
#
_entry.id   AF-L8TS64-F1
#
_cell.length_a   1.000
_cell.length_b   1.000
_cell.length_c   1.000
_cell.angle_alpha   90.00
_cell.angle_beta   90.00
_cell.angle_gamma   90.00
#
_symmetry.space_group_name_H-M   'P 1'
#
loop_
_entity.id
_entity.type
_entity.pdbx_description
1 polymer ?
#
loop_
_entity_poly.entity_id
_entity_poly.type
_entity_poly.pdbx_seq_one_letter_code
_entity_poly.pdbx_strand_id
1 'polypeptide(L)'
;MRTSPSKSVLSRRLAAAVVLPGLLTSGLVLVQPAFAAGTTSNTSICNGVVNQFAHRGTVQENLLKAAAKKNADVIAKLEAEKAQLTAQEAELAAGIDAADKALAELAAEEQQLTDAEAEAKQELERLLAEQADTAAQVTEAEAALAGLQSERAGVVSELSPLQAELAAAEASVKGLEAELAKIVTEQAANSEELTAARAELERLQKAAADAVSAVTAKETQIQQAEGELAALSTAVAEASAAVYAAQLEVTKAQEDLEVLEADSATASETLNAARERLAEEEQTLADLAATATAADAAVDDKEAQITEAEGQLASLQLTATHATDALRAQNDAIAAAEAELATLQDTAAEAAKAVEDNTAGISTLSAEIATLQGQITTLSASVTAKQAELTTAQNELAALQARKTTLDLQIDDLTKRMAAIKGNNDEKQALLDQRKAKQDELAVVNGLISDKTAQISGLQGDLTTLQTQVNTLNTQLLAKQTESSSLQQQAAPLQAALDAANAGLAAKEIEIANLKGQVPALQEEVDQANAAVTLKQDELSTLHGQLVTLEQAASDAAAAVAAQQKVVADLEAELPGLVTDAQQAQEAATDQRALLAEKEEVLAKAQSELTTADNAVDAKKEELSALQAELAELQGLLAAANGAVAAQETQVESLNKLAESLAAQVSDLNGQITAKENEILSLQSRVAPLADQLNQLNGEISAVEANLKTLQNQLTSLDQQVTEAQTTLRTLEGQKKANKDAVAAQKLVVNSLTAKLGDVQKQIAAVDGTIALGGCAV
;
A
#
# COMPACT_ATOMS: atom_id res chain seq x y z
N MET A 1 -28.09 -26.09 13.48
CA MET A 1 -28.77 -25.70 14.74
C MET A 1 -29.14 -24.21 14.57
N ARG A 2 -30.35 -23.68 14.85
CA ARG A 2 -31.09 -23.59 16.14
C ARG A 2 -30.18 -22.97 17.23
N THR A 3 -30.55 -21.90 17.93
CA THR A 3 -31.89 -21.47 18.39
C THR A 3 -32.11 -19.94 18.44
N SER A 4 -33.35 -19.49 18.14
CA SER A 4 -33.93 -18.21 18.63
C SER A 4 -34.49 -18.40 20.06
N PRO A 5 -34.92 -17.36 20.84
CA PRO A 5 -36.19 -16.62 20.59
C PRO A 5 -36.16 -15.14 21.12
N SER A 6 -37.22 -14.30 21.24
CA SER A 6 -38.67 -14.34 20.93
C SER A 6 -39.36 -12.95 20.90
N LYS A 7 -40.26 -12.69 19.91
CA LYS A 7 -41.55 -11.93 19.98
C LYS A 7 -41.52 -10.40 20.28
N SER A 8 -42.52 -9.55 19.97
CA SER A 8 -43.85 -9.61 19.29
C SER A 8 -44.19 -8.18 18.79
N VAL A 9 -44.54 -7.87 17.52
CA VAL A 9 -45.75 -8.15 16.68
C VAL A 9 -46.94 -7.16 16.86
N LEU A 10 -47.64 -6.84 15.75
CA LEU A 10 -48.53 -5.68 15.54
C LEU A 10 -50.06 -5.90 15.76
N SER A 11 -50.74 -4.79 16.09
CA SER A 11 -52.04 -4.25 15.61
C SER A 11 -53.07 -5.14 14.86
N ARG A 12 -54.34 -5.18 15.34
CA ARG A 12 -55.56 -4.64 14.65
C ARG A 12 -56.91 -4.93 15.35
N ARG A 13 -57.89 -4.10 14.98
CA ARG A 13 -59.31 -3.90 15.37
C ARG A 13 -60.27 -5.14 15.39
N LEU A 14 -61.43 -4.93 16.05
CA LEU A 14 -62.85 -5.09 15.60
C LEU A 14 -63.82 -6.10 16.31
N ALA A 15 -65.01 -5.57 16.65
CA ALA A 15 -66.38 -6.17 16.67
C ALA A 15 -67.03 -6.79 17.95
N ALA A 16 -68.25 -6.27 18.26
CA ALA A 16 -69.45 -6.91 18.89
C ALA A 16 -69.44 -7.41 20.37
N ALA A 17 -70.57 -7.54 21.14
CA ALA A 17 -71.92 -6.89 21.16
C ALA A 17 -72.81 -7.37 22.39
N VAL A 18 -74.00 -6.74 22.61
CA VAL A 18 -75.27 -7.22 23.29
C VAL A 18 -75.49 -7.09 24.85
N VAL A 19 -76.74 -6.66 25.28
CA VAL A 19 -77.64 -7.01 26.48
C VAL A 19 -78.42 -5.79 27.16
N LEU A 20 -79.67 -5.92 27.76
CA LEU A 20 -80.77 -4.84 27.91
C LEU A 20 -81.90 -4.87 29.07
N PRO A 21 -82.66 -3.73 29.45
CA PRO A 21 -84.16 -3.48 29.87
C PRO A 21 -84.82 -1.99 29.64
N GLY A 22 -86.00 -1.31 30.02
CA GLY A 22 -87.45 -1.31 30.62
C GLY A 22 -88.05 0.16 31.05
N LEU A 23 -89.31 0.68 31.46
CA LEU A 23 -90.85 0.54 31.47
C LEU A 23 -91.81 1.68 32.20
N LEU A 24 -93.15 1.98 31.86
CA LEU A 24 -94.43 2.49 32.66
C LEU A 24 -95.39 3.84 32.49
N THR A 25 -96.36 4.26 33.42
CA THR A 25 -97.79 4.94 33.28
C THR A 25 -98.39 5.89 34.47
N SER A 26 -99.61 6.59 34.70
CA SER A 26 -100.86 7.30 34.06
C SER A 26 -102.02 7.92 35.07
N GLY A 27 -103.07 8.81 34.74
CA GLY A 27 -104.31 9.30 35.64
C GLY A 27 -105.39 10.58 35.37
N LEU A 28 -106.63 11.00 36.13
CA LEU A 28 -107.87 12.18 36.15
C LEU A 28 -109.20 12.53 37.30
N VAL A 29 -110.19 13.66 37.46
CA VAL A 29 -111.72 13.95 38.20
C VAL A 29 -112.62 15.43 38.65
N LEU A 30 -114.03 15.71 39.12
CA LEU A 30 -114.99 17.07 39.52
C LEU A 30 -116.60 17.30 40.26
N VAL A 31 -117.38 18.48 40.79
CA VAL A 31 -118.96 18.79 41.41
C VAL A 31 -119.85 20.26 41.92
N GLN A 32 -121.27 20.56 42.37
CA GLN A 32 -122.23 21.93 42.77
C GLN A 32 -123.69 22.25 43.81
N PRO A 33 -124.85 23.25 43.85
CA PRO A 33 -125.84 24.08 44.98
C PRO A 33 -127.56 24.59 45.10
N ALA A 34 -128.33 25.51 46.01
CA ALA A 34 -129.96 25.95 46.30
C ALA A 34 -130.82 27.31 47.12
N PHE A 35 -132.27 27.57 47.47
CA PHE A 35 -133.29 28.88 47.98
C PHE A 35 -134.83 28.89 48.88
N ALA A 36 -136.01 29.73 49.36
CA ALA A 36 -136.95 31.13 49.70
C ALA A 36 -138.49 31.19 50.63
N ALA A 37 -139.66 32.03 51.11
CA ALA A 37 -140.63 33.42 51.41
C ALA A 37 -142.15 33.49 52.37
N GLY A 38 -143.31 34.33 52.89
CA GLY A 38 -144.31 35.70 53.17
C GLY A 38 -145.88 35.76 54.02
N THR A 39 -147.07 36.60 54.49
CA THR A 39 -147.99 38.00 54.88
C THR A 39 -149.67 38.06 55.51
N THR A 40 -150.82 38.91 56.03
CA THR A 40 -151.64 40.26 56.73
C THR A 40 -153.40 40.48 56.94
N SER A 41 -154.53 41.32 57.52
CA SER A 41 -155.31 42.43 58.57
C SER A 41 -157.03 43.00 58.67
N ASN A 42 -157.88 43.75 59.68
CA ASN A 42 -159.48 44.41 59.80
C ASN A 42 -160.36 45.27 61.12
N THR A 43 -161.65 45.94 61.60
CA THR A 43 -163.27 46.56 61.56
C THR A 43 -164.09 47.57 62.79
N SER A 44 -165.40 48.19 63.27
CA SER A 44 -167.04 48.75 63.20
C SER A 44 -167.96 49.59 64.49
N ILE A 45 -169.29 50.21 64.92
CA ILE A 45 -170.86 50.91 64.75
C ILE A 45 -171.95 51.48 66.08
N CYS A 46 -173.25 52.16 66.49
CA CYS A 46 -174.69 53.12 66.36
C CYS A 46 -175.88 53.51 67.66
N ASN A 47 -177.18 54.20 68.05
CA ASN A 47 -178.54 55.26 67.90
C ASN A 47 -179.91 55.66 69.03
N GLY A 48 -181.06 56.63 69.05
CA GLY A 48 -182.47 56.96 69.99
C GLY A 48 -183.72 58.25 70.10
N VAL A 49 -185.07 58.39 70.79
CA VAL A 49 -186.37 59.53 70.96
C VAL A 49 -187.78 59.58 72.06
N VAL A 50 -189.06 60.31 72.42
CA VAL A 50 -190.16 61.63 72.49
C VAL A 50 -191.80 61.76 73.25
N ASN A 51 -192.75 62.88 73.60
CA ASN A 51 -194.33 63.09 74.25
C ASN A 51 -195.32 64.57 74.55
N GLN A 52 -196.63 65.15 75.05
CA GLN A 52 -198.31 65.23 75.44
C GLN A 52 -199.21 66.66 76.04
N PHE A 53 -200.55 67.23 76.49
CA PHE A 53 -202.23 67.31 76.73
C PHE A 53 -203.16 68.72 77.35
N ALA A 54 -204.50 69.28 77.77
CA ALA A 54 -206.19 69.38 78.03
C ALA A 54 -207.12 70.83 78.52
N HIS A 55 -208.47 71.39 78.95
CA HIS A 55 -210.14 71.41 79.28
C HIS A 55 -211.10 72.87 79.74
N ARG A 56 -212.44 73.45 80.16
CA ARG A 56 -214.11 73.55 80.56
C ARG A 56 -215.09 75.03 80.70
N GLY A 57 -216.42 75.62 81.09
CA GLY A 57 -218.04 75.67 81.61
C GLY A 57 -219.02 77.12 81.92
N THR A 58 -220.37 77.68 82.34
CA THR A 58 -222.01 77.71 82.78
C THR A 58 -223.05 79.15 82.92
N VAL A 59 -224.37 79.72 83.38
CA VAL A 59 -225.92 79.76 84.11
C VAL A 59 -227.21 80.99 84.00
N GLN A 60 -228.51 81.23 84.72
CA GLN A 60 -229.87 82.24 84.55
C GLN A 60 -231.33 82.59 85.51
N GLU A 61 -232.29 83.74 85.57
CA GLU A 61 -233.90 84.10 85.94
C GLU A 61 -234.71 85.49 85.42
N ASN A 62 -235.99 85.91 85.83
CA ASN A 62 -237.20 86.64 85.15
C ASN A 62 -237.42 88.19 84.73
N LEU A 63 -238.25 88.39 83.67
CA LEU A 63 -239.25 89.46 83.26
C LEU A 63 -239.05 90.96 82.82
N LEU A 64 -237.88 91.64 82.82
CA LEU A 64 -237.77 93.01 82.20
C LEU A 64 -236.49 93.29 81.39
N LYS A 65 -235.68 92.27 81.09
CA LYS A 65 -234.23 92.45 80.83
C LYS A 65 -233.76 92.26 79.38
N ALA A 66 -234.66 92.26 78.40
CA ALA A 66 -234.41 91.74 77.04
C ALA A 66 -233.47 92.58 76.15
N ALA A 67 -233.18 93.84 76.47
CA ALA A 67 -232.49 94.77 75.57
C ALA A 67 -230.94 94.70 75.58
N ALA A 68 -230.32 94.14 76.62
CA ALA A 68 -228.89 94.37 76.90
C ALA A 68 -227.91 93.36 76.25
N LYS A 69 -228.38 92.22 75.73
CA LYS A 69 -227.47 91.10 75.37
C LYS A 69 -226.65 91.32 74.08
N LYS A 70 -227.10 92.19 73.16
CA LYS A 70 -226.58 92.24 71.78
C LYS A 70 -225.19 92.89 71.61
N ASN A 71 -224.72 93.68 72.59
CA ASN A 71 -223.43 94.39 72.49
C ASN A 71 -222.22 93.59 73.00
N ALA A 72 -222.41 92.53 73.78
CA ALA A 72 -221.30 91.80 74.43
C ALA A 72 -220.52 90.92 73.45
N ASP A 73 -221.22 90.21 72.55
CA ASP A 73 -220.62 89.18 71.69
C ASP A 73 -219.72 89.75 70.56
N VAL A 74 -219.76 91.06 70.32
CA VAL A 74 -218.99 91.73 69.25
C VAL A 74 -217.53 92.00 69.67
N ILE A 75 -217.32 92.41 70.92
CA ILE A 75 -216.00 92.86 71.40
C ILE A 75 -215.00 91.69 71.46
N ALA A 76 -215.45 90.54 71.97
CA ALA A 76 -214.62 89.34 72.16
C ALA A 76 -214.05 88.73 70.86
N LYS A 77 -214.52 89.15 69.67
CA LYS A 77 -213.97 88.68 68.38
C LYS A 77 -212.73 89.45 67.96
N LEU A 78 -212.68 90.76 68.22
CA LEU A 78 -211.62 91.66 67.72
C LEU A 78 -210.29 91.45 68.46
N GLU A 79 -210.34 91.13 69.76
CA GLU A 79 -209.13 90.88 70.56
C GLU A 79 -208.34 89.65 70.09
N ALA A 80 -209.01 88.63 69.52
CA ALA A 80 -208.36 87.43 69.00
C ALA A 80 -207.58 87.68 67.69
N GLU A 81 -208.08 88.59 66.84
CA GLU A 81 -207.52 88.88 65.52
C GLU A 81 -206.19 89.64 65.62
N LYS A 82 -206.05 90.51 66.63
CA LYS A 82 -204.82 91.24 66.94
C LYS A 82 -203.65 90.32 67.32
N ALA A 83 -203.91 89.33 68.18
CA ALA A 83 -202.87 88.47 68.74
C ALA A 83 -202.14 87.62 67.69
N GLN A 84 -202.81 87.30 66.58
CA GLN A 84 -202.24 86.46 65.52
C GLN A 84 -201.23 87.21 64.63
N LEU A 85 -201.42 88.52 64.43
CA LEU A 85 -200.56 89.34 63.58
C LEU A 85 -199.21 89.67 64.26
N THR A 86 -199.21 89.95 65.56
CA THR A 86 -197.97 90.21 66.33
C THR A 86 -197.00 89.03 66.32
N ALA A 87 -197.48 87.80 66.11
CA ALA A 87 -196.61 86.63 65.98
C ALA A 87 -195.81 86.61 64.65
N GLN A 88 -196.40 87.08 63.54
CA GLN A 88 -195.74 87.08 62.22
C GLN A 88 -194.64 88.15 62.11
N GLU A 89 -194.76 89.25 62.87
CA GLU A 89 -193.75 90.31 62.91
C GLU A 89 -192.41 89.80 63.46
N ALA A 90 -192.45 89.03 64.55
CA ALA A 90 -191.26 88.47 65.20
C ALA A 90 -190.52 87.44 64.32
N GLU A 91 -191.26 86.63 63.57
CA GLU A 91 -190.69 85.58 62.69
C GLU A 91 -189.94 86.18 61.49
N LEU A 92 -190.45 87.26 60.91
CA LEU A 92 -189.84 87.93 59.76
C LEU A 92 -188.56 88.70 60.11
N ALA A 93 -188.48 89.28 61.31
CA ALA A 93 -187.27 89.97 61.79
C ALA A 93 -186.07 89.00 61.90
N ALA A 94 -186.27 87.83 62.51
CA ALA A 94 -185.23 86.82 62.70
C ALA A 94 -184.67 86.25 61.37
N GLY A 95 -185.44 86.29 60.28
CA GLY A 95 -184.99 85.87 58.95
C GLY A 95 -183.97 86.81 58.30
N ILE A 96 -183.96 88.09 58.67
CA ILE A 96 -183.08 89.12 58.08
C ILE A 96 -181.66 88.99 58.62
N ASP A 97 -181.50 88.96 59.96
CA ASP A 97 -180.20 88.82 60.64
C ASP A 97 -179.42 87.58 60.16
N ALA A 98 -180.13 86.46 59.93
CA ALA A 98 -179.54 85.23 59.41
C ALA A 98 -179.01 85.38 57.98
N ALA A 99 -179.67 86.19 57.15
CA ALA A 99 -179.31 86.38 55.75
C ALA A 99 -178.13 87.36 55.56
N ASP A 100 -178.02 88.40 56.39
CA ASP A 100 -176.88 89.33 56.39
C ASP A 100 -175.59 88.69 56.93
N LYS A 101 -175.68 87.77 57.90
CA LYS A 101 -174.50 87.04 58.42
C LYS A 101 -173.77 86.25 57.33
N ALA A 102 -174.51 85.55 56.47
CA ALA A 102 -173.94 84.79 55.35
C ALA A 102 -173.25 85.68 54.30
N LEU A 103 -173.65 86.95 54.20
CA LEU A 103 -173.03 87.93 53.29
C LEU A 103 -171.64 88.38 53.74
N ALA A 104 -171.43 88.50 55.06
CA ALA A 104 -170.14 88.86 55.63
C ALA A 104 -169.11 87.74 55.47
N GLU A 105 -169.54 86.47 55.54
CA GLU A 105 -168.67 85.29 55.43
C GLU A 105 -168.11 85.13 54.01
N LEU A 106 -168.96 85.20 52.97
CA LEU A 106 -168.53 85.12 51.56
C LEU A 106 -167.56 86.26 51.17
N ALA A 107 -167.77 87.47 51.71
CA ALA A 107 -166.92 88.63 51.43
C ALA A 107 -165.48 88.49 51.98
N ALA A 108 -165.29 87.71 53.05
CA ALA A 108 -163.95 87.42 53.58
C ALA A 108 -163.17 86.44 52.67
N GLU A 109 -163.88 85.48 52.07
CA GLU A 109 -163.31 84.49 51.15
C GLU A 109 -162.91 85.09 49.77
N GLU A 110 -163.59 86.14 49.27
CA GLU A 110 -163.19 86.83 48.00
C GLU A 110 -161.83 87.56 48.16
N GLN A 111 -161.49 88.00 49.38
CA GLN A 111 -160.19 88.61 49.69
C GLN A 111 -159.07 87.56 49.72
N GLN A 112 -159.23 86.45 50.46
CA GLN A 112 -158.19 85.40 50.56
C GLN A 112 -157.79 84.84 49.19
N LEU A 113 -158.76 84.63 48.30
CA LEU A 113 -158.52 84.16 46.93
C LEU A 113 -157.80 85.21 46.04
N THR A 114 -157.78 86.48 46.44
CA THR A 114 -157.06 87.55 45.74
C THR A 114 -155.59 87.61 46.14
N ASP A 115 -155.30 87.41 47.43
CA ASP A 115 -153.91 87.48 47.93
C ASP A 115 -153.10 86.26 47.45
N ALA A 116 -153.69 85.05 47.49
CA ALA A 116 -153.06 83.84 46.97
C ALA A 116 -152.77 83.89 45.45
N GLU A 117 -153.59 84.60 44.67
CA GLU A 117 -153.39 84.79 43.22
C GLU A 117 -152.13 85.62 42.93
N ALA A 118 -151.77 86.55 43.81
CA ALA A 118 -150.59 87.40 43.68
C ALA A 118 -149.29 86.65 44.04
N GLU A 119 -149.31 85.86 45.12
CA GLU A 119 -148.16 85.01 45.51
C GLU A 119 -147.81 83.99 44.42
N ALA A 120 -148.83 83.33 43.84
CA ALA A 120 -148.65 82.38 42.74
C ALA A 120 -148.11 83.01 41.44
N LYS A 121 -148.28 84.33 41.25
CA LYS A 121 -147.70 85.09 40.12
C LYS A 121 -146.22 85.39 40.32
N GLN A 122 -145.78 85.76 41.54
CA GLN A 122 -144.35 86.01 41.81
C GLN A 122 -143.49 84.74 41.72
N GLU A 123 -143.96 83.61 42.23
CA GLU A 123 -143.17 82.36 42.21
C GLU A 123 -142.93 81.86 40.77
N LEU A 124 -143.89 82.07 39.86
CA LEU A 124 -143.72 81.77 38.44
C LEU A 124 -142.65 82.64 37.77
N GLU A 125 -142.58 83.93 38.10
CA GLU A 125 -141.53 84.82 37.57
C GLU A 125 -140.14 84.43 38.08
N ARG A 126 -140.02 84.01 39.35
CA ARG A 126 -138.75 83.50 39.93
C ARG A 126 -138.23 82.28 39.17
N LEU A 127 -139.08 81.29 38.96
CA LEU A 127 -138.71 80.02 38.30
C LEU A 127 -138.28 80.23 36.83
N LEU A 128 -138.93 81.16 36.11
CA LEU A 128 -138.55 81.50 34.74
C LEU A 128 -137.18 82.20 34.64
N ALA A 129 -136.78 82.98 35.66
CA ALA A 129 -135.46 83.60 35.70
C ALA A 129 -134.35 82.56 35.92
N GLU A 130 -134.54 81.65 36.89
CA GLU A 130 -133.57 80.59 37.18
C GLU A 130 -133.41 79.59 36.01
N GLN A 131 -134.47 79.40 35.21
CA GLN A 131 -134.42 78.60 33.99
C GLN A 131 -133.51 79.23 32.93
N ALA A 132 -133.56 80.55 32.76
CA ALA A 132 -132.74 81.28 31.79
C ALA A 132 -131.24 81.24 32.13
N ASP A 133 -130.88 81.48 33.41
CA ASP A 133 -129.50 81.39 33.87
C ASP A 133 -128.93 79.97 33.73
N THR A 134 -129.73 78.94 34.02
CA THR A 134 -129.32 77.54 33.85
C THR A 134 -129.03 77.22 32.37
N ALA A 135 -129.85 77.72 31.44
CA ALA A 135 -129.64 77.52 30.00
C ALA A 135 -128.38 78.24 29.47
N ALA A 136 -128.03 79.40 30.02
CA ALA A 136 -126.79 80.09 29.70
C ALA A 136 -125.55 79.27 30.12
N GLN A 137 -125.57 78.69 31.33
CA GLN A 137 -124.47 77.85 31.84
C GLN A 137 -124.29 76.55 31.03
N VAL A 138 -125.36 75.94 30.52
CA VAL A 138 -125.28 74.82 29.56
C VAL A 138 -124.48 75.25 28.32
N THR A 139 -124.81 76.41 27.75
CA THR A 139 -124.18 76.93 26.52
C THR A 139 -122.68 77.22 26.72
N GLU A 140 -122.30 77.76 27.88
CA GLU A 140 -120.90 78.01 28.23
C GLU A 140 -120.09 76.70 28.39
N ALA A 141 -120.69 75.67 29.00
CA ALA A 141 -120.06 74.35 29.14
C ALA A 141 -119.88 73.63 27.78
N GLU A 142 -120.82 73.77 26.84
CA GLU A 142 -120.66 73.23 25.47
C GLU A 142 -119.52 73.92 24.71
N ALA A 143 -119.36 75.24 24.86
CA ALA A 143 -118.26 75.99 24.25
C ALA A 143 -116.89 75.60 24.84
N ALA A 144 -116.80 75.44 26.17
CA ALA A 144 -115.58 74.99 26.84
C ALA A 144 -115.17 73.57 26.40
N LEU A 145 -116.12 72.66 26.26
CA LEU A 145 -115.90 71.29 25.78
C LEU A 145 -115.31 71.28 24.36
N ALA A 146 -115.85 72.10 23.45
CA ALA A 146 -115.35 72.21 22.09
C ALA A 146 -113.91 72.75 22.03
N GLY A 147 -113.55 73.71 22.90
CA GLY A 147 -112.19 74.23 23.04
C GLY A 147 -111.19 73.13 23.43
N LEU A 148 -111.46 72.44 24.54
CA LEU A 148 -110.59 71.36 25.05
C LEU A 148 -110.44 70.20 24.04
N GLN A 149 -111.51 69.86 23.31
CA GLN A 149 -111.43 68.85 22.24
C GLN A 149 -110.52 69.28 21.07
N SER A 150 -110.45 70.58 20.76
CA SER A 150 -109.53 71.14 19.76
C SER A 150 -108.07 71.13 20.25
N GLU A 151 -107.81 71.51 21.50
CA GLU A 151 -106.47 71.46 22.08
C GLU A 151 -105.92 70.04 22.13
N ARG A 152 -106.77 69.08 22.54
CA ARG A 152 -106.45 67.64 22.50
C ARG A 152 -106.03 67.18 21.09
N ALA A 153 -106.72 67.64 20.05
CA ALA A 153 -106.40 67.29 18.66
C ALA A 153 -105.04 67.87 18.22
N GLY A 154 -104.71 69.08 18.67
CA GLY A 154 -103.38 69.69 18.46
C GLY A 154 -102.26 68.85 19.08
N VAL A 155 -102.37 68.51 20.36
CA VAL A 155 -101.36 67.70 21.09
C VAL A 155 -101.16 66.33 20.45
N VAL A 156 -102.23 65.66 20.00
CA VAL A 156 -102.13 64.38 19.26
C VAL A 156 -101.38 64.55 17.93
N SER A 157 -101.58 65.67 17.22
CA SER A 157 -100.91 65.95 15.95
C SER A 157 -99.41 66.27 16.10
N GLU A 158 -98.98 66.81 17.25
CA GLU A 158 -97.55 67.03 17.55
C GLU A 158 -96.86 65.77 18.07
N LEU A 159 -97.55 64.98 18.89
CA LEU A 159 -97.01 63.77 19.53
C LEU A 159 -96.83 62.61 18.53
N SER A 160 -97.72 62.47 17.54
CA SER A 160 -97.68 61.39 16.54
C SER A 160 -96.38 61.31 15.71
N PRO A 161 -95.87 62.40 15.07
CA PRO A 161 -94.61 62.34 14.33
C PRO A 161 -93.41 62.06 15.24
N LEU A 162 -93.39 62.60 16.47
CA LEU A 162 -92.29 62.40 17.41
C LEU A 162 -92.16 60.95 17.88
N GLN A 163 -93.28 60.23 18.01
CA GLN A 163 -93.26 58.79 18.26
C GLN A 163 -92.72 57.99 17.08
N ALA A 164 -92.97 58.42 15.84
CA ALA A 164 -92.40 57.79 14.64
C ALA A 164 -90.89 58.07 14.49
N GLU A 165 -90.44 59.30 14.77
CA GLU A 165 -89.02 59.67 14.83
C GLU A 165 -88.28 58.84 15.90
N LEU A 166 -88.87 58.70 17.10
CA LEU A 166 -88.32 57.90 18.20
C LEU A 166 -88.12 56.44 17.81
N ALA A 167 -89.17 55.79 17.27
CA ALA A 167 -89.09 54.39 16.84
C ALA A 167 -88.09 54.17 15.69
N ALA A 168 -87.93 55.17 14.79
CA ALA A 168 -86.92 55.13 13.73
C ALA A 168 -85.48 55.28 14.28
N ALA A 169 -85.28 56.12 15.29
CA ALA A 169 -83.99 56.27 15.96
C ALA A 169 -83.61 55.01 16.76
N GLU A 170 -84.55 54.42 17.50
CA GLU A 170 -84.37 53.13 18.21
C GLU A 170 -84.04 51.99 17.25
N ALA A 171 -84.72 51.90 16.10
CA ALA A 171 -84.38 50.95 15.04
C ALA A 171 -83.00 51.20 14.41
N SER A 172 -82.56 52.46 14.34
CA SER A 172 -81.24 52.84 13.81
C SER A 172 -80.11 52.42 14.74
N VAL A 173 -80.24 52.63 16.06
CA VAL A 173 -79.27 52.14 17.06
C VAL A 173 -79.09 50.64 16.91
N LYS A 174 -80.20 49.88 16.89
CA LYS A 174 -80.17 48.42 16.75
C LYS A 174 -79.53 47.92 15.45
N GLY A 175 -79.60 48.70 14.37
CA GLY A 175 -78.87 48.43 13.13
C GLY A 175 -77.37 48.60 13.30
N LEU A 176 -76.95 49.72 13.88
CA LEU A 176 -75.54 50.03 14.15
C LEU A 176 -74.91 49.06 15.17
N GLU A 177 -75.65 48.63 16.21
CA GLU A 177 -75.21 47.59 17.15
C GLU A 177 -74.92 46.26 16.45
N ALA A 178 -75.76 45.86 15.50
CA ALA A 178 -75.58 44.62 14.75
C ALA A 178 -74.39 44.68 13.79
N GLU A 179 -74.15 45.83 13.17
CA GLU A 179 -72.97 46.07 12.32
C GLU A 179 -71.68 46.13 13.16
N LEU A 180 -71.72 46.79 14.32
CA LEU A 180 -70.63 46.80 15.30
C LEU A 180 -70.29 45.37 15.78
N ALA A 181 -71.28 44.54 16.08
CA ALA A 181 -71.06 43.15 16.48
C ALA A 181 -70.40 42.31 15.37
N LYS A 182 -70.72 42.59 14.10
CA LYS A 182 -70.04 41.98 12.93
C LYS A 182 -68.58 42.42 12.83
N ILE A 183 -68.30 43.73 12.91
CA ILE A 183 -66.92 44.25 12.85
C ILE A 183 -66.07 43.75 14.04
N VAL A 184 -66.64 43.64 15.25
CA VAL A 184 -65.95 43.04 16.42
C VAL A 184 -65.63 41.56 16.19
N THR A 185 -66.50 40.82 15.50
CA THR A 185 -66.24 39.41 15.12
C THR A 185 -65.10 39.32 14.08
N GLU A 186 -65.09 40.20 13.09
CA GLU A 186 -64.02 40.30 12.09
C GLU A 186 -62.68 40.73 12.72
N GLN A 187 -62.72 41.62 13.72
CA GLN A 187 -61.54 42.03 14.50
C GLN A 187 -60.97 40.87 15.34
N ALA A 188 -61.83 40.05 15.95
CA ALA A 188 -61.40 38.84 16.67
C ALA A 188 -60.72 37.83 15.73
N ALA A 189 -61.35 37.53 14.59
CA ALA A 189 -60.78 36.62 13.58
C ALA A 189 -59.42 37.12 13.05
N ASN A 190 -59.31 38.41 12.70
CA ASN A 190 -58.04 39.01 12.28
C ASN A 190 -56.98 38.95 13.39
N SER A 191 -57.36 39.01 14.67
CA SER A 191 -56.42 38.85 15.79
C SER A 191 -55.90 37.42 15.94
N GLU A 192 -56.72 36.40 15.64
CA GLU A 192 -56.29 35.00 15.60
C GLU A 192 -55.38 34.74 14.39
N GLU A 193 -55.77 35.20 13.19
CA GLU A 193 -54.93 35.09 11.99
C GLU A 193 -53.58 35.81 12.15
N LEU A 194 -53.56 37.02 12.73
CA LEU A 194 -52.35 37.77 13.01
C LEU A 194 -51.43 37.05 14.03
N THR A 195 -52.01 36.33 14.98
CA THR A 195 -51.25 35.52 15.95
C THR A 195 -50.64 34.29 15.27
N ALA A 196 -51.41 33.58 14.45
CA ALA A 196 -50.92 32.44 13.68
C ALA A 196 -49.84 32.85 12.66
N ALA A 197 -50.03 33.98 11.96
CA ALA A 197 -49.10 34.50 10.97
C ALA A 197 -47.75 34.92 11.59
N ARG A 198 -47.75 35.43 12.84
CA ARG A 198 -46.54 35.75 13.59
C ARG A 198 -45.82 34.49 14.09
N ALA A 199 -46.56 33.48 14.57
CA ALA A 199 -45.97 32.21 14.99
C ALA A 199 -45.31 31.45 13.82
N GLU A 200 -45.91 31.49 12.62
CA GLU A 200 -45.29 30.94 11.41
C GLU A 200 -44.09 31.77 10.95
N LEU A 201 -44.13 33.10 11.09
CA LEU A 201 -42.97 33.96 10.82
C LEU A 201 -41.76 33.59 11.71
N GLU A 202 -41.95 33.41 13.02
CA GLU A 202 -40.89 32.96 13.93
C GLU A 202 -40.35 31.58 13.51
N ARG A 203 -41.23 30.65 13.09
CA ARG A 203 -40.84 29.32 12.60
C ARG A 203 -40.00 29.38 11.33
N LEU A 204 -40.36 30.26 10.39
CA LEU A 204 -39.65 30.46 9.12
C LEU A 204 -38.32 31.20 9.33
N GLN A 205 -38.27 32.22 10.19
CA GLN A 205 -37.04 32.91 10.57
C GLN A 205 -36.05 31.95 11.25
N LYS A 206 -36.53 31.05 12.11
CA LYS A 206 -35.69 29.98 12.64
C LYS A 206 -35.18 29.04 11.54
N ALA A 207 -36.05 28.58 10.63
CA ALA A 207 -35.64 27.69 9.53
C ALA A 207 -34.59 28.34 8.62
N ALA A 208 -34.67 29.66 8.39
CA ALA A 208 -33.64 30.42 7.68
C ALA A 208 -32.31 30.46 8.46
N ALA A 209 -32.33 30.68 9.77
CA ALA A 209 -31.12 30.68 10.61
C ALA A 209 -30.46 29.28 10.71
N ASP A 210 -31.27 28.22 10.80
CA ASP A 210 -30.81 26.82 10.74
C ASP A 210 -30.17 26.54 9.35
N ALA A 211 -30.73 27.07 8.26
CA ALA A 211 -30.17 26.94 6.91
C ALA A 211 -28.87 27.73 6.70
N VAL A 212 -28.73 28.97 7.23
CA VAL A 212 -27.45 29.70 7.27
C VAL A 212 -26.38 28.87 7.97
N SER A 213 -26.73 28.29 9.12
CA SER A 213 -25.80 27.47 9.90
C SER A 213 -25.34 26.22 9.13
N ALA A 214 -26.22 25.60 8.34
CA ALA A 214 -25.88 24.48 7.47
C ALA A 214 -24.96 24.88 6.30
N VAL A 215 -25.21 26.03 5.66
CA VAL A 215 -24.36 26.58 4.59
C VAL A 215 -22.94 26.83 5.12
N THR A 216 -22.79 27.57 6.22
CA THR A 216 -21.46 27.87 6.79
C THR A 216 -20.73 26.62 7.30
N ALA A 217 -21.45 25.61 7.79
CA ALA A 217 -20.85 24.31 8.13
C ALA A 217 -20.28 23.59 6.89
N LYS A 218 -20.95 23.66 5.73
CA LYS A 218 -20.45 23.08 4.47
C LYS A 218 -19.32 23.88 3.85
N GLU A 219 -19.37 25.22 3.91
CA GLU A 219 -18.23 26.08 3.52
C GLU A 219 -16.97 25.74 4.33
N THR A 220 -17.11 25.47 5.63
CA THR A 220 -16.01 25.02 6.49
C THR A 220 -15.47 23.64 6.09
N GLN A 221 -16.36 22.68 5.77
CA GLN A 221 -15.94 21.35 5.29
C GLN A 221 -15.22 21.41 3.95
N ILE A 222 -15.64 22.30 3.03
CA ILE A 222 -14.95 22.53 1.75
C ILE A 222 -13.55 23.09 1.99
N GLN A 223 -13.39 24.13 2.82
CA GLN A 223 -12.05 24.65 3.13
C GLN A 223 -11.11 23.61 3.76
N GLN A 224 -11.63 22.73 4.63
CA GLN A 224 -10.84 21.64 5.18
C GLN A 224 -10.45 20.63 4.08
N ALA A 225 -11.38 20.24 3.22
CA ALA A 225 -11.12 19.31 2.13
C ALA A 225 -10.18 19.90 1.05
N GLU A 226 -10.20 21.21 0.80
CA GLU A 226 -9.23 21.93 -0.03
C GLU A 226 -7.83 21.92 0.58
N GLY A 227 -7.72 22.11 1.91
CA GLY A 227 -6.46 21.99 2.64
C GLY A 227 -5.89 20.57 2.62
N GLU A 228 -6.74 19.56 2.78
CA GLU A 228 -6.36 18.14 2.65
C GLU A 228 -5.94 17.80 1.21
N LEU A 229 -6.63 18.30 0.18
CA LEU A 229 -6.23 18.13 -1.22
C LEU A 229 -4.87 18.79 -1.52
N ALA A 230 -4.57 19.95 -0.93
CA ALA A 230 -3.27 20.60 -1.07
C ALA A 230 -2.13 19.80 -0.41
N ALA A 231 -2.39 19.21 0.76
CA ALA A 231 -1.44 18.31 1.42
C ALA A 231 -1.20 17.03 0.60
N LEU A 232 -2.26 16.40 0.08
CA LEU A 232 -2.16 15.23 -0.80
C LEU A 232 -1.43 15.55 -2.12
N SER A 233 -1.65 16.73 -2.69
CA SER A 233 -0.92 17.20 -3.88
C SER A 233 0.59 17.40 -3.60
N THR A 234 0.96 17.75 -2.37
CA THR A 234 2.36 17.82 -1.93
C THR A 234 2.95 16.42 -1.81
N ALA A 235 2.20 15.46 -1.23
CA ALA A 235 2.63 14.06 -1.13
C ALA A 235 2.83 13.39 -2.51
N VAL A 236 2.01 13.72 -3.52
CA VAL A 236 2.23 13.30 -4.92
C VAL A 236 3.56 13.85 -5.46
N ALA A 237 3.87 15.12 -5.21
CA ALA A 237 5.14 15.72 -5.65
C ALA A 237 6.36 15.08 -4.96
N GLU A 238 6.26 14.80 -3.66
CA GLU A 238 7.30 14.09 -2.88
C GLU A 238 7.50 12.65 -3.37
N ALA A 239 6.41 11.90 -3.60
CA ALA A 239 6.47 10.55 -4.14
C ALA A 239 7.03 10.51 -5.58
N SER A 240 6.66 11.49 -6.42
CA SER A 240 7.23 11.63 -7.77
C SER A 240 8.72 11.94 -7.74
N ALA A 241 9.19 12.74 -6.77
CA ALA A 241 10.62 12.98 -6.58
C ALA A 241 11.35 11.73 -6.06
N ALA A 242 10.72 10.93 -5.20
CA ALA A 242 11.25 9.65 -4.74
C ALA A 242 11.38 8.62 -5.88
N VAL A 243 10.39 8.53 -6.77
CA VAL A 243 10.47 7.71 -8.00
C VAL A 243 11.65 8.15 -8.86
N TYR A 244 11.82 9.44 -9.11
CA TYR A 244 12.93 9.97 -9.91
C TYR A 244 14.31 9.66 -9.29
N ALA A 245 14.43 9.82 -7.95
CA ALA A 245 15.66 9.50 -7.23
C ALA A 245 15.99 7.99 -7.28
N ALA A 246 15.00 7.12 -7.07
CA ALA A 246 15.19 5.67 -7.17
C ALA A 246 15.54 5.24 -8.61
N GLN A 247 14.95 5.88 -9.63
CA GLN A 247 15.25 5.61 -11.03
C GLN A 247 16.71 5.94 -11.37
N LEU A 248 17.24 7.05 -10.84
CA LEU A 248 18.65 7.45 -11.01
C LEU A 248 19.61 6.47 -10.31
N GLU A 249 19.27 6.02 -9.11
CA GLU A 249 20.06 5.01 -8.37
C GLU A 249 20.07 3.65 -9.08
N VAL A 250 18.96 3.23 -9.70
CA VAL A 250 18.91 2.04 -10.57
C VAL A 250 19.81 2.21 -11.80
N THR A 251 19.72 3.34 -12.50
CA THR A 251 20.57 3.62 -13.67
C THR A 251 22.06 3.60 -13.30
N LYS A 252 22.46 4.26 -12.19
CA LYS A 252 23.85 4.21 -11.73
C LYS A 252 24.28 2.79 -11.35
N ALA A 253 23.42 2.02 -10.68
CA ALA A 253 23.73 0.65 -10.32
C ALA A 253 23.91 -0.27 -11.54
N GLN A 254 23.24 0.03 -12.67
CA GLN A 254 23.44 -0.63 -13.96
C GLN A 254 24.78 -0.22 -14.62
N GLU A 255 25.13 1.07 -14.60
CA GLU A 255 26.43 1.58 -15.10
C GLU A 255 27.61 0.99 -14.30
N ASP A 256 27.53 1.02 -12.97
CA ASP A 256 28.52 0.41 -12.06
C ASP A 256 28.63 -1.12 -12.30
N LEU A 257 27.53 -1.80 -12.69
CA LEU A 257 27.54 -3.24 -13.02
C LEU A 257 28.20 -3.53 -14.36
N GLU A 258 27.92 -2.75 -15.41
CA GLU A 258 28.50 -2.94 -16.75
C GLU A 258 30.04 -2.84 -16.70
N VAL A 259 30.58 -1.94 -15.86
CA VAL A 259 32.02 -1.86 -15.56
C VAL A 259 32.53 -3.12 -14.86
N LEU A 260 31.88 -3.58 -13.79
CA LEU A 260 32.33 -4.77 -13.04
C LEU A 260 32.22 -6.07 -13.85
N GLU A 261 31.25 -6.19 -14.76
CA GLU A 261 31.17 -7.30 -15.71
C GLU A 261 32.31 -7.27 -16.72
N ALA A 262 32.71 -6.09 -17.21
CA ALA A 262 33.87 -5.92 -18.09
C ALA A 262 35.21 -6.20 -17.37
N ASP A 263 35.37 -5.75 -16.13
CA ASP A 263 36.55 -6.06 -15.30
C ASP A 263 36.64 -7.57 -15.01
N SER A 264 35.51 -8.22 -14.69
CA SER A 264 35.43 -9.68 -14.46
C SER A 264 35.77 -10.48 -15.73
N ALA A 265 35.34 -10.02 -16.91
CA ALA A 265 35.75 -10.60 -18.18
C ALA A 265 37.26 -10.43 -18.43
N THR A 266 37.80 -9.22 -18.22
CA THR A 266 39.21 -8.88 -18.41
C THR A 266 40.13 -9.69 -17.50
N ALA A 267 39.77 -9.85 -16.23
CA ALA A 267 40.50 -10.69 -15.28
C ALA A 267 40.45 -12.18 -15.68
N SER A 268 39.32 -12.65 -16.22
CA SER A 268 39.16 -14.02 -16.71
C SER A 268 39.99 -14.30 -17.97
N GLU A 269 40.04 -13.37 -18.93
CA GLU A 269 40.92 -13.48 -20.10
C GLU A 269 42.39 -13.45 -19.69
N THR A 270 42.79 -12.55 -18.78
CA THR A 270 44.17 -12.45 -18.27
C THR A 270 44.61 -13.76 -17.59
N LEU A 271 43.76 -14.33 -16.74
CA LEU A 271 44.00 -15.61 -16.08
C LEU A 271 44.10 -16.79 -17.08
N ASN A 272 43.29 -16.79 -18.14
CA ASN A 272 43.34 -17.85 -19.15
C ASN A 272 44.58 -17.72 -20.05
N ALA A 273 44.95 -16.50 -20.47
CA ALA A 273 46.18 -16.24 -21.22
C ALA A 273 47.43 -16.64 -20.41
N ALA A 274 47.44 -16.40 -19.09
CA ALA A 274 48.53 -16.86 -18.21
C ALA A 274 48.63 -18.41 -18.14
N ARG A 275 47.49 -19.12 -18.15
CA ARG A 275 47.45 -20.59 -18.19
C ARG A 275 47.91 -21.16 -19.53
N GLU A 276 47.47 -20.57 -20.64
CA GLU A 276 47.90 -20.99 -21.98
C GLU A 276 49.40 -20.78 -22.14
N ARG A 277 49.92 -19.61 -21.71
CA ARG A 277 51.37 -19.35 -21.71
C ARG A 277 52.14 -20.31 -20.81
N LEU A 278 51.66 -20.63 -19.61
CA LEU A 278 52.33 -21.62 -18.76
C LEU A 278 52.49 -22.97 -19.49
N ALA A 279 51.45 -23.45 -20.18
CA ALA A 279 51.52 -24.70 -20.94
C ALA A 279 52.51 -24.64 -22.13
N GLU A 280 52.65 -23.49 -22.80
CA GLU A 280 53.68 -23.29 -23.85
C GLU A 280 55.10 -23.29 -23.26
N GLU A 281 55.30 -22.65 -22.10
CA GLU A 281 56.60 -22.55 -21.43
C GLU A 281 57.00 -23.89 -20.75
N GLU A 282 56.02 -24.69 -20.29
CA GLU A 282 56.17 -26.09 -19.84
C GLU A 282 56.56 -27.03 -20.99
N GLN A 283 55.92 -26.92 -22.16
CA GLN A 283 56.29 -27.69 -23.35
C GLN A 283 57.71 -27.32 -23.81
N THR A 284 58.05 -26.03 -23.80
CA THR A 284 59.41 -25.54 -24.08
C THR A 284 60.45 -26.11 -23.10
N LEU A 285 60.09 -26.24 -21.81
CA LEU A 285 60.93 -26.91 -20.82
C LEU A 285 61.13 -28.40 -21.13
N ALA A 286 60.09 -29.11 -21.56
CA ALA A 286 60.19 -30.52 -21.94
C ALA A 286 61.12 -30.74 -23.15
N ASP A 287 61.01 -29.89 -24.18
CA ASP A 287 61.85 -29.97 -25.38
C ASP A 287 63.33 -29.60 -25.08
N LEU A 288 63.58 -28.63 -24.20
CA LEU A 288 64.93 -28.33 -23.70
C LEU A 288 65.50 -29.47 -22.86
N ALA A 289 64.70 -30.12 -22.00
CA ALA A 289 65.13 -31.25 -21.19
C ALA A 289 65.48 -32.48 -22.05
N ALA A 290 64.72 -32.73 -23.12
CA ALA A 290 65.05 -33.73 -24.13
C ALA A 290 66.36 -33.39 -24.87
N THR A 291 66.57 -32.10 -25.18
CA THR A 291 67.81 -31.61 -25.83
C THR A 291 69.04 -31.79 -24.93
N ALA A 292 68.94 -31.46 -23.63
CA ALA A 292 70.01 -31.69 -22.66
C ALA A 292 70.34 -33.19 -22.52
N THR A 293 69.30 -34.03 -22.37
CA THR A 293 69.47 -35.50 -22.29
C THR A 293 70.17 -36.07 -23.55
N ALA A 294 69.88 -35.53 -24.73
CA ALA A 294 70.53 -35.93 -25.97
C ALA A 294 71.97 -35.42 -26.10
N ALA A 295 72.31 -34.28 -25.48
CA ALA A 295 73.67 -33.77 -25.40
C ALA A 295 74.53 -34.58 -24.43
N ASP A 296 74.01 -34.91 -23.24
CA ASP A 296 74.66 -35.80 -22.27
C ASP A 296 74.95 -37.17 -22.90
N ALA A 297 73.97 -37.78 -23.56
CA ALA A 297 74.16 -39.06 -24.25
C ALA A 297 75.20 -38.99 -25.39
N ALA A 298 75.35 -37.84 -26.04
CA ALA A 298 76.39 -37.63 -27.06
C ALA A 298 77.79 -37.46 -26.45
N VAL A 299 77.90 -36.99 -25.20
CA VAL A 299 79.16 -37.00 -24.42
C VAL A 299 79.53 -38.44 -24.04
N ASP A 300 78.59 -39.20 -23.47
CA ASP A 300 78.78 -40.63 -23.12
C ASP A 300 79.26 -41.47 -24.33
N ASP A 301 78.57 -41.35 -25.47
CA ASP A 301 78.95 -42.02 -26.73
C ASP A 301 80.36 -41.62 -27.20
N LYS A 302 80.85 -40.43 -26.82
CA LYS A 302 82.16 -39.91 -27.23
C LYS A 302 83.28 -40.33 -26.29
N GLU A 303 83.05 -40.37 -24.99
CA GLU A 303 83.96 -41.00 -24.03
C GLU A 303 84.18 -42.49 -24.36
N ALA A 304 83.11 -43.19 -24.76
CA ALA A 304 83.19 -44.58 -25.22
C ALA A 304 84.09 -44.74 -26.46
N GLN A 305 83.95 -43.86 -27.47
CA GLN A 305 84.81 -43.85 -28.66
C GLN A 305 86.28 -43.58 -28.32
N ILE A 306 86.56 -42.65 -27.40
CA ILE A 306 87.92 -42.38 -26.91
C ILE A 306 88.49 -43.62 -26.23
N THR A 307 87.73 -44.23 -25.32
CA THR A 307 88.14 -45.44 -24.58
C THR A 307 88.49 -46.61 -25.52
N GLU A 308 87.70 -46.83 -26.58
CA GLU A 308 88.03 -47.84 -27.58
C GLU A 308 89.29 -47.47 -28.37
N ALA A 309 89.43 -46.21 -28.79
CA ALA A 309 90.61 -45.75 -29.53
C ALA A 309 91.91 -45.82 -28.70
N GLU A 310 91.87 -45.60 -27.39
CA GLU A 310 92.99 -45.82 -26.46
C GLU A 310 93.38 -47.30 -26.35
N GLY A 311 92.39 -48.20 -26.23
CA GLY A 311 92.63 -49.65 -26.24
C GLY A 311 93.26 -50.13 -27.55
N GLN A 312 92.82 -49.58 -28.68
CA GLN A 312 93.42 -49.85 -30.00
C GLN A 312 94.85 -49.28 -30.10
N LEU A 313 95.12 -48.07 -29.60
CA LEU A 313 96.46 -47.48 -29.54
C LEU A 313 97.44 -48.36 -28.73
N ALA A 314 97.03 -48.85 -27.57
CA ALA A 314 97.87 -49.72 -26.73
C ALA A 314 98.27 -51.03 -27.45
N SER A 315 97.35 -51.60 -28.24
CA SER A 315 97.62 -52.79 -29.07
C SER A 315 98.62 -52.50 -30.21
N LEU A 316 98.52 -51.33 -30.85
CA LEU A 316 99.47 -50.90 -31.88
C LEU A 316 100.87 -50.64 -31.29
N GLN A 317 100.96 -50.03 -30.10
CA GLN A 317 102.23 -49.81 -29.39
C GLN A 317 102.91 -51.14 -29.01
N LEU A 318 102.15 -52.15 -28.56
CA LEU A 318 102.66 -53.51 -28.36
C LEU A 318 103.18 -54.13 -29.67
N THR A 319 102.48 -53.91 -30.78
CA THR A 319 102.88 -54.42 -32.10
C THR A 319 104.20 -53.79 -32.58
N ALA A 320 104.34 -52.47 -32.47
CA ALA A 320 105.57 -51.75 -32.79
C ALA A 320 106.76 -52.19 -31.89
N THR A 321 106.48 -52.49 -30.61
CA THR A 321 107.49 -53.03 -29.68
C THR A 321 107.96 -54.41 -30.13
N HIS A 322 107.04 -55.33 -30.46
CA HIS A 322 107.39 -56.66 -30.96
C HIS A 322 108.18 -56.64 -32.27
N ALA A 323 107.79 -55.78 -33.23
CA ALA A 323 108.53 -55.60 -34.48
C ALA A 323 109.96 -55.10 -34.23
N THR A 324 110.12 -54.14 -33.30
CA THR A 324 111.43 -53.60 -32.90
C THR A 324 112.32 -54.66 -32.27
N ASP A 325 111.76 -55.52 -31.41
CA ASP A 325 112.50 -56.62 -30.79
C ASP A 325 112.84 -57.75 -31.77
N ALA A 326 111.99 -58.04 -32.77
CA ALA A 326 112.28 -58.99 -33.84
C ALA A 326 113.44 -58.50 -34.74
N LEU A 327 113.41 -57.23 -35.14
CA LEU A 327 114.49 -56.58 -35.87
C LEU A 327 115.80 -56.61 -35.07
N ARG A 328 115.75 -56.34 -33.76
CA ARG A 328 116.91 -56.39 -32.86
C ARG A 328 117.49 -57.81 -32.79
N ALA A 329 116.66 -58.83 -32.54
CA ALA A 329 117.10 -60.21 -32.45
C ALA A 329 117.75 -60.73 -33.74
N GLN A 330 117.27 -60.33 -34.92
CA GLN A 330 117.92 -60.68 -36.19
C GLN A 330 119.28 -59.99 -36.38
N ASN A 331 119.45 -58.74 -35.93
CA ASN A 331 120.75 -58.07 -35.96
C ASN A 331 121.74 -58.70 -34.97
N ASP A 332 121.29 -59.09 -33.77
CA ASP A 332 122.11 -59.83 -32.80
C ASP A 332 122.57 -61.19 -33.38
N ALA A 333 121.70 -61.89 -34.12
CA ALA A 333 122.02 -63.15 -34.80
C ALA A 333 123.05 -62.98 -35.93
N ILE A 334 122.98 -61.88 -36.70
CA ILE A 334 123.99 -61.56 -37.73
C ILE A 334 125.37 -61.36 -37.08
N ALA A 335 125.44 -60.58 -36.00
CA ALA A 335 126.69 -60.32 -35.29
C ALA A 335 127.32 -61.60 -34.70
N ALA A 336 126.49 -62.53 -34.21
CA ALA A 336 126.95 -63.84 -33.75
C ALA A 336 127.53 -64.69 -34.89
N ALA A 337 126.85 -64.77 -36.04
CA ALA A 337 127.32 -65.52 -37.20
C ALA A 337 128.61 -64.94 -37.80
N GLU A 338 128.78 -63.60 -37.80
CA GLU A 338 130.01 -62.94 -38.22
C GLU A 338 131.20 -63.24 -37.27
N ALA A 339 130.96 -63.39 -35.96
CA ALA A 339 131.99 -63.81 -35.02
C ALA A 339 132.41 -65.28 -35.22
N GLU A 340 131.46 -66.18 -35.50
CA GLU A 340 131.77 -67.59 -35.83
C GLU A 340 132.56 -67.71 -37.13
N LEU A 341 132.22 -66.91 -38.16
CA LEU A 341 132.96 -66.86 -39.43
C LEU A 341 134.45 -66.53 -39.20
N ALA A 342 134.76 -65.54 -38.34
CA ALA A 342 136.14 -65.18 -38.04
C ALA A 342 136.94 -66.36 -37.46
N THR A 343 136.37 -67.13 -36.53
CA THR A 343 137.06 -68.30 -35.95
C THR A 343 137.33 -69.42 -36.96
N LEU A 344 136.49 -69.54 -37.99
CA LEU A 344 136.71 -70.48 -39.10
C LEU A 344 137.81 -70.00 -40.05
N GLN A 345 138.00 -68.68 -40.22
CA GLN A 345 139.12 -68.12 -41.00
C GLN A 345 140.47 -68.44 -40.33
N ASP A 346 140.58 -68.25 -39.02
CA ASP A 346 141.78 -68.61 -38.26
C ASP A 346 142.08 -70.11 -38.35
N THR A 347 141.05 -70.96 -38.18
CA THR A 347 141.17 -72.42 -38.28
C THR A 347 141.67 -72.88 -39.67
N ALA A 348 141.18 -72.25 -40.75
CA ALA A 348 141.62 -72.54 -42.10
C ALA A 348 143.08 -72.12 -42.35
N ALA A 349 143.52 -70.99 -41.78
CA ALA A 349 144.89 -70.51 -41.87
C ALA A 349 145.90 -71.44 -41.16
N GLU A 350 145.56 -71.94 -39.96
CA GLU A 350 146.38 -72.93 -39.24
C GLU A 350 146.51 -74.24 -40.03
N ALA A 351 145.40 -74.75 -40.58
CA ALA A 351 145.41 -75.96 -41.39
C ALA A 351 146.29 -75.82 -42.66
N ALA A 352 146.23 -74.67 -43.34
CA ALA A 352 147.07 -74.37 -44.49
C ALA A 352 148.57 -74.35 -44.14
N LYS A 353 148.92 -73.71 -43.01
CA LYS A 353 150.31 -73.63 -42.53
C LYS A 353 150.92 -75.02 -42.28
N ALA A 354 150.14 -75.95 -41.72
CA ALA A 354 150.59 -77.30 -41.42
C ALA A 354 150.86 -78.16 -42.68
N VAL A 355 150.05 -78.02 -43.74
CA VAL A 355 150.28 -78.69 -45.04
C VAL A 355 151.61 -78.23 -45.66
N GLU A 356 151.90 -76.93 -45.57
CA GLU A 356 153.12 -76.32 -46.11
C GLU A 356 154.37 -76.82 -45.38
N ASP A 357 154.38 -76.86 -44.05
CA ASP A 357 155.54 -77.30 -43.27
C ASP A 357 155.87 -78.80 -43.46
N ASN A 358 154.85 -79.66 -43.54
CA ASN A 358 155.06 -81.09 -43.84
C ASN A 358 155.66 -81.28 -45.24
N THR A 359 155.25 -80.46 -46.22
CA THR A 359 155.80 -80.46 -47.58
C THR A 359 157.29 -80.07 -47.60
N ALA A 360 157.68 -79.06 -46.82
CA ALA A 360 159.09 -78.65 -46.69
C ALA A 360 159.96 -79.74 -46.04
N GLY A 361 159.43 -80.47 -45.06
CA GLY A 361 160.13 -81.59 -44.41
C GLY A 361 160.47 -82.74 -45.37
N ILE A 362 159.53 -83.16 -46.21
CA ILE A 362 159.74 -84.22 -47.22
C ILE A 362 160.85 -83.85 -48.21
N SER A 363 160.88 -82.59 -48.65
CA SER A 363 161.89 -82.06 -49.57
C SER A 363 163.30 -82.13 -48.98
N THR A 364 163.45 -81.69 -47.72
CA THR A 364 164.73 -81.69 -46.99
C THR A 364 165.31 -83.10 -46.85
N LEU A 365 164.48 -84.05 -46.40
CA LEU A 365 164.85 -85.46 -46.23
C LEU A 365 165.31 -86.13 -47.54
N SER A 366 164.72 -85.75 -48.67
CA SER A 366 165.08 -86.29 -49.98
C SER A 366 166.52 -85.93 -50.39
N ALA A 367 167.02 -84.76 -49.99
CA ALA A 367 168.40 -84.32 -50.26
C ALA A 367 169.44 -85.04 -49.38
N GLU A 368 169.11 -85.34 -48.12
CA GLU A 368 169.96 -86.08 -47.20
C GLU A 368 170.19 -87.53 -47.68
N ILE A 369 169.11 -88.19 -48.14
CA ILE A 369 169.14 -89.56 -48.71
C ILE A 369 170.10 -89.63 -49.91
N ALA A 370 170.00 -88.69 -50.85
CA ALA A 370 170.85 -88.64 -52.05
C ALA A 370 172.33 -88.45 -51.70
N THR A 371 172.63 -87.66 -50.65
CA THR A 371 174.00 -87.40 -50.19
C THR A 371 174.67 -88.67 -49.65
N LEU A 372 173.96 -89.44 -48.82
CA LEU A 372 174.46 -90.71 -48.26
C LEU A 372 174.74 -91.76 -49.34
N GLN A 373 173.91 -91.82 -50.39
CA GLN A 373 174.11 -92.75 -51.52
C GLN A 373 175.45 -92.51 -52.24
N GLY A 374 175.79 -91.25 -52.53
CA GLY A 374 177.06 -90.91 -53.22
C GLY A 374 178.32 -91.26 -52.42
N GLN A 375 178.24 -91.19 -51.08
CA GLN A 375 179.35 -91.58 -50.19
C GLN A 375 179.62 -93.09 -50.25
N ILE A 376 178.56 -93.92 -50.26
CA ILE A 376 178.65 -95.39 -50.36
C ILE A 376 179.28 -95.83 -51.68
N THR A 377 178.89 -95.20 -52.80
CA THR A 377 179.46 -95.49 -54.13
C THR A 377 180.97 -95.23 -54.17
N THR A 378 181.41 -94.09 -53.62
CA THR A 378 182.82 -93.67 -53.65
C THR A 378 183.71 -94.66 -52.91
N LEU A 379 183.28 -95.13 -51.75
CA LEU A 379 184.08 -96.00 -50.88
C LEU A 379 184.22 -97.42 -51.42
N SER A 380 183.21 -97.90 -52.15
CA SER A 380 183.18 -99.23 -52.80
C SER A 380 184.24 -99.35 -53.91
N ALA A 381 184.57 -98.25 -54.60
CA ALA A 381 185.65 -98.21 -55.59
C ALA A 381 187.03 -98.42 -54.94
N SER A 382 187.28 -97.81 -53.77
CA SER A 382 188.55 -97.95 -53.02
C SER A 382 188.82 -99.38 -52.56
N VAL A 383 187.79 -100.11 -52.13
CA VAL A 383 187.90 -101.56 -51.80
C VAL A 383 188.41 -102.34 -53.02
N THR A 384 187.81 -102.08 -54.19
CA THR A 384 188.12 -102.78 -55.43
C THR A 384 189.57 -102.56 -55.89
N ALA A 385 190.08 -101.33 -55.77
CA ALA A 385 191.47 -101.00 -56.10
C ALA A 385 192.47 -101.76 -55.19
N LYS A 386 192.22 -101.77 -53.88
CA LYS A 386 193.11 -102.44 -52.90
C LYS A 386 193.16 -103.97 -53.06
N GLN A 387 192.08 -104.58 -53.53
CA GLN A 387 192.04 -106.01 -53.86
C GLN A 387 193.01 -106.38 -55.01
N ALA A 388 193.21 -105.49 -55.98
CA ALA A 388 194.10 -105.71 -57.13
C ALA A 388 195.59 -105.54 -56.76
N GLU A 389 195.92 -104.56 -55.92
CA GLU A 389 197.27 -104.40 -55.35
C GLU A 389 197.71 -105.67 -54.60
N LEU A 390 196.81 -106.22 -53.77
CA LEU A 390 197.04 -107.43 -52.97
C LEU A 390 197.37 -108.65 -53.84
N THR A 391 196.58 -108.87 -54.90
CA THR A 391 196.76 -109.98 -55.85
C THR A 391 198.11 -109.89 -56.58
N THR A 392 198.56 -108.66 -56.89
CA THR A 392 199.83 -108.44 -57.58
C THR A 392 201.03 -108.85 -56.72
N ALA A 393 201.07 -108.42 -55.46
CA ALA A 393 202.16 -108.74 -54.53
C ALA A 393 202.27 -110.25 -54.22
N GLN A 394 201.15 -110.98 -54.21
CA GLN A 394 201.12 -112.43 -54.03
C GLN A 394 201.81 -113.20 -55.16
N ASN A 395 201.66 -112.76 -56.42
CA ASN A 395 202.28 -113.41 -57.57
C ASN A 395 203.81 -113.22 -57.60
N GLU A 396 204.29 -112.03 -57.25
CA GLU A 396 205.73 -111.72 -57.18
C GLU A 396 206.45 -112.56 -56.11
N LEU A 397 205.80 -112.75 -54.95
CA LEU A 397 206.30 -113.59 -53.86
C LEU A 397 206.56 -115.04 -54.30
N ALA A 398 205.62 -115.63 -55.05
CA ALA A 398 205.75 -116.99 -55.57
C ALA A 398 206.90 -117.14 -56.59
N ALA A 399 207.09 -116.15 -57.47
CA ALA A 399 208.19 -116.15 -58.43
C ALA A 399 209.57 -116.11 -57.76
N LEU A 400 209.71 -115.32 -56.68
CA LEU A 400 210.93 -115.27 -55.88
C LEU A 400 211.20 -116.60 -55.16
N GLN A 401 210.17 -117.24 -54.60
CA GLN A 401 210.30 -118.56 -53.96
C GLN A 401 210.80 -119.64 -54.95
N ALA A 402 210.33 -119.65 -56.20
CA ALA A 402 210.84 -120.55 -57.23
C ALA A 402 212.31 -120.27 -57.61
N ARG A 403 212.70 -118.98 -57.65
CA ARG A 403 214.10 -118.56 -57.87
C ARG A 403 215.01 -119.07 -56.75
N LYS A 404 214.58 -118.99 -55.50
CA LYS A 404 215.30 -119.51 -54.32
C LYS A 404 215.64 -120.99 -54.48
N THR A 405 214.62 -121.83 -54.71
CA THR A 405 214.79 -123.29 -54.87
C THR A 405 215.74 -123.66 -56.00
N THR A 406 215.72 -122.89 -57.09
CA THR A 406 216.65 -123.08 -58.23
C THR A 406 218.10 -122.83 -57.82
N LEU A 407 218.35 -121.81 -56.98
CA LEU A 407 219.68 -121.47 -56.49
C LEU A 407 220.18 -122.48 -55.45
N ASP A 408 219.33 -122.92 -54.52
CA ASP A 408 219.64 -124.00 -53.57
C ASP A 408 220.16 -125.27 -54.29
N LEU A 409 219.47 -125.70 -55.36
CA LEU A 409 219.87 -126.86 -56.17
C LEU A 409 221.21 -126.65 -56.91
N GLN A 410 221.46 -125.44 -57.43
CA GLN A 410 222.72 -125.11 -58.12
C GLN A 410 223.92 -125.12 -57.16
N ILE A 411 223.75 -124.63 -55.92
CA ILE A 411 224.78 -124.66 -54.86
C ILE A 411 225.16 -126.11 -54.52
N ASP A 412 224.18 -127.01 -54.47
CA ASP A 412 224.37 -128.41 -54.04
C ASP A 412 225.05 -129.27 -55.13
N ASP A 413 224.76 -129.07 -56.43
CA ASP A 413 225.51 -129.70 -57.54
C ASP A 413 226.99 -129.32 -57.53
N LEU A 414 227.26 -128.00 -57.45
CA LEU A 414 228.64 -127.47 -57.42
C LEU A 414 229.43 -128.05 -56.24
N THR A 415 228.80 -128.16 -55.07
CA THR A 415 229.39 -128.76 -53.86
C THR A 415 229.78 -130.22 -54.07
N LYS A 416 228.94 -131.02 -54.76
CA LYS A 416 229.22 -132.42 -55.06
C LYS A 416 230.36 -132.57 -56.06
N ARG A 417 230.38 -131.74 -57.11
CA ARG A 417 231.42 -131.76 -58.15
C ARG A 417 232.79 -131.37 -57.61
N MET A 418 232.86 -130.38 -56.70
CA MET A 418 234.08 -130.05 -55.97
C MET A 418 234.70 -131.25 -55.23
N ALA A 419 233.87 -132.14 -54.67
CA ALA A 419 234.34 -133.22 -53.79
C ALA A 419 235.06 -134.36 -54.54
N ALA A 420 234.70 -134.63 -55.80
CA ALA A 420 235.20 -135.77 -56.57
C ALA A 420 236.67 -135.65 -57.02
N ILE A 421 237.17 -134.43 -57.23
CA ILE A 421 238.51 -134.19 -57.77
C ILE A 421 239.58 -134.46 -56.71
N LYS A 422 240.56 -135.32 -57.01
CA LYS A 422 241.62 -135.77 -56.10
C LYS A 422 243.00 -135.40 -56.66
N GLY A 423 243.76 -134.63 -55.88
CA GLY A 423 244.83 -133.77 -56.38
C GLY A 423 244.42 -132.30 -56.28
N ASN A 424 245.37 -131.38 -56.47
CA ASN A 424 245.10 -129.95 -56.41
C ASN A 424 245.46 -129.30 -57.75
N ASN A 425 244.44 -129.03 -58.56
CA ASN A 425 244.50 -128.51 -59.91
C ASN A 425 243.35 -127.49 -60.13
N ASP A 426 243.51 -126.63 -61.12
CA ASP A 426 242.70 -125.39 -61.30
C ASP A 426 241.19 -125.64 -61.37
N GLU A 427 240.79 -126.79 -61.93
CA GLU A 427 239.41 -127.25 -62.06
C GLU A 427 238.65 -127.31 -60.72
N LYS A 428 239.34 -127.60 -59.61
CA LYS A 428 238.73 -127.65 -58.27
C LYS A 428 238.49 -126.26 -57.67
N GLN A 429 239.34 -125.28 -58.00
CA GLN A 429 239.21 -123.90 -57.52
C GLN A 429 238.08 -123.16 -58.23
N ALA A 430 237.95 -123.32 -59.55
CA ALA A 430 236.89 -122.69 -60.33
C ALA A 430 235.47 -123.04 -59.83
N LEU A 431 235.28 -124.26 -59.30
CA LEU A 431 234.00 -124.71 -58.75
C LEU A 431 233.67 -124.08 -57.38
N LEU A 432 234.68 -123.72 -56.57
CA LEU A 432 234.49 -123.02 -55.29
C LEU A 432 233.90 -121.63 -55.50
N ASP A 433 234.45 -120.89 -56.46
CA ASP A 433 234.05 -119.51 -56.76
C ASP A 433 232.63 -119.47 -57.34
N GLN A 434 232.28 -120.42 -58.23
CA GLN A 434 230.91 -120.62 -58.72
C GLN A 434 229.93 -120.90 -57.58
N ARG A 435 230.31 -121.76 -56.61
CA ARG A 435 229.43 -122.08 -55.48
C ARG A 435 229.16 -120.85 -54.61
N LYS A 436 230.19 -120.06 -54.27
CA LYS A 436 230.00 -118.86 -53.46
C LYS A 436 229.11 -117.82 -54.17
N ALA A 437 229.33 -117.56 -55.46
CA ALA A 437 228.49 -116.63 -56.22
C ALA A 437 226.98 -116.99 -56.13
N LYS A 438 226.66 -118.30 -56.13
CA LYS A 438 225.27 -118.78 -55.98
C LYS A 438 224.72 -118.69 -54.55
N GLN A 439 225.55 -118.88 -53.53
CA GLN A 439 225.16 -118.63 -52.13
C GLN A 439 224.83 -117.15 -51.89
N ASP A 440 225.55 -116.23 -52.53
CA ASP A 440 225.29 -114.80 -52.44
C ASP A 440 224.01 -114.40 -53.21
N GLU A 441 223.76 -114.98 -54.40
CA GLU A 441 222.51 -114.77 -55.17
C GLU A 441 221.26 -115.26 -54.37
N LEU A 442 221.39 -116.36 -53.62
CA LEU A 442 220.33 -116.91 -52.76
C LEU A 442 219.92 -115.96 -51.63
N ALA A 443 220.90 -115.30 -51.00
CA ALA A 443 220.65 -114.39 -49.87
C ALA A 443 219.79 -113.18 -50.28
N VAL A 444 220.03 -112.63 -51.48
CA VAL A 444 219.24 -111.52 -52.05
C VAL A 444 217.78 -111.93 -52.25
N VAL A 445 217.53 -113.14 -52.78
CA VAL A 445 216.17 -113.64 -53.03
C VAL A 445 215.39 -113.84 -51.72
N ASN A 446 216.04 -114.30 -50.65
CA ASN A 446 215.40 -114.42 -49.34
C ASN A 446 214.92 -113.07 -48.76
N GLY A 447 215.67 -111.98 -48.99
CA GLY A 447 215.27 -110.63 -48.57
C GLY A 447 213.97 -110.18 -49.25
N LEU A 448 213.92 -110.27 -50.58
CA LEU A 448 212.75 -109.86 -51.38
C LEU A 448 211.47 -110.66 -51.04
N ILE A 449 211.60 -111.92 -50.63
CA ILE A 449 210.48 -112.75 -50.13
C ILE A 449 209.92 -112.18 -48.82
N SER A 450 210.78 -111.70 -47.92
CA SER A 450 210.37 -111.06 -46.65
C SER A 450 209.58 -109.78 -46.91
N ASP A 451 210.10 -108.91 -47.78
CA ASP A 451 209.50 -107.61 -48.09
C ASP A 451 208.10 -107.75 -48.71
N LYS A 452 207.92 -108.67 -49.67
CA LYS A 452 206.60 -108.93 -50.28
C LYS A 452 205.60 -109.54 -49.30
N THR A 453 206.06 -110.36 -48.35
CA THR A 453 205.20 -110.92 -47.29
C THR A 453 204.66 -109.82 -46.36
N ALA A 454 205.47 -108.80 -46.05
CA ALA A 454 205.01 -107.63 -45.30
C ALA A 454 204.00 -106.79 -46.10
N GLN A 455 204.26 -106.55 -47.39
CA GLN A 455 203.38 -105.74 -48.24
C GLN A 455 201.95 -106.33 -48.37
N ILE A 456 201.85 -107.65 -48.51
CA ILE A 456 200.57 -108.39 -48.58
C ILE A 456 199.74 -108.17 -47.31
N SER A 457 200.38 -108.20 -46.14
CA SER A 457 199.70 -108.07 -44.84
C SER A 457 199.12 -106.66 -44.63
N GLY A 458 199.82 -105.61 -45.09
CA GLY A 458 199.32 -104.24 -45.03
C GLY A 458 198.05 -104.02 -45.87
N LEU A 459 198.02 -104.56 -47.09
CA LEU A 459 196.89 -104.42 -48.01
C LEU A 459 195.63 -105.16 -47.54
N GLN A 460 195.77 -106.20 -46.73
CA GLN A 460 194.64 -106.87 -46.05
C GLN A 460 194.04 -106.01 -44.91
N GLY A 461 194.88 -105.20 -44.24
CA GLY A 461 194.43 -104.22 -43.23
C GLY A 461 193.65 -103.05 -43.84
N ASP A 462 194.16 -102.47 -44.93
CA ASP A 462 193.47 -101.42 -45.70
C ASP A 462 192.04 -101.84 -46.09
N LEU A 463 191.92 -103.05 -46.65
CA LEU A 463 190.64 -103.58 -47.17
C LEU A 463 189.60 -103.76 -46.06
N THR A 464 190.02 -104.30 -44.90
CA THR A 464 189.16 -104.52 -43.73
C THR A 464 188.60 -103.20 -43.16
N THR A 465 189.41 -102.13 -43.21
CA THR A 465 189.03 -100.79 -42.75
C THR A 465 187.94 -100.19 -43.63
N LEU A 466 188.12 -100.25 -44.96
CA LEU A 466 187.13 -99.76 -45.93
C LEU A 466 185.80 -100.52 -45.85
N GLN A 467 185.85 -101.85 -45.71
CA GLN A 467 184.66 -102.69 -45.57
C GLN A 467 183.78 -102.28 -44.38
N THR A 468 184.39 -101.85 -43.28
CA THR A 468 183.69 -101.43 -42.07
C THR A 468 182.90 -100.12 -42.29
N GLN A 469 183.52 -99.15 -42.98
CA GLN A 469 182.93 -97.83 -43.23
C GLN A 469 181.70 -97.89 -44.16
N VAL A 470 181.70 -98.80 -45.14
CA VAL A 470 180.55 -99.03 -46.04
C VAL A 470 179.29 -99.44 -45.27
N ASN A 471 179.43 -100.26 -44.23
CA ASN A 471 178.28 -100.74 -43.44
C ASN A 471 177.64 -99.62 -42.60
N THR A 472 178.44 -98.69 -42.07
CA THR A 472 177.94 -97.53 -41.31
C THR A 472 177.04 -96.63 -42.15
N LEU A 473 177.48 -96.28 -43.37
CA LEU A 473 176.72 -95.39 -44.27
C LEU A 473 175.40 -96.02 -44.73
N ASN A 474 175.39 -97.33 -45.04
CA ASN A 474 174.15 -98.04 -45.39
C ASN A 474 173.11 -98.01 -44.25
N THR A 475 173.55 -98.05 -42.99
CA THR A 475 172.66 -97.97 -41.82
C THR A 475 172.00 -96.59 -41.70
N GLN A 476 172.76 -95.51 -41.96
CA GLN A 476 172.25 -94.14 -41.94
C GLN A 476 171.25 -93.88 -43.07
N LEU A 477 171.51 -94.43 -44.26
CA LEU A 477 170.61 -94.31 -45.42
C LEU A 477 169.22 -94.90 -45.14
N LEU A 478 169.15 -96.09 -44.53
CA LEU A 478 167.89 -96.76 -44.20
C LEU A 478 167.04 -95.99 -43.17
N ALA A 479 167.69 -95.38 -42.18
CA ALA A 479 167.01 -94.55 -41.19
C ALA A 479 166.33 -93.34 -41.85
N LYS A 480 167.04 -92.63 -42.74
CA LYS A 480 166.52 -91.46 -43.45
C LYS A 480 165.41 -91.80 -44.45
N GLN A 481 165.50 -92.95 -45.13
CA GLN A 481 164.41 -93.47 -45.96
C GLN A 481 163.13 -93.76 -45.15
N THR A 482 163.27 -94.23 -43.91
CA THR A 482 162.13 -94.49 -43.00
C THR A 482 161.48 -93.17 -42.55
N GLU A 483 162.28 -92.18 -42.18
CA GLU A 483 161.84 -90.85 -41.75
C GLU A 483 161.04 -90.12 -42.86
N SER A 484 161.51 -90.20 -44.11
CA SER A 484 160.82 -89.64 -45.29
C SER A 484 159.42 -90.23 -45.51
N SER A 485 159.25 -91.55 -45.33
CA SER A 485 157.96 -92.23 -45.49
C SER A 485 156.90 -91.82 -44.45
N SER A 486 157.33 -91.38 -43.26
CA SER A 486 156.43 -90.92 -42.19
C SER A 486 155.75 -89.60 -42.56
N LEU A 487 156.51 -88.61 -43.04
CA LEU A 487 155.97 -87.32 -43.46
C LEU A 487 155.07 -87.44 -44.69
N GLN A 488 155.40 -88.35 -45.62
CA GLN A 488 154.57 -88.65 -46.79
C GLN A 488 153.17 -89.18 -46.40
N GLN A 489 153.04 -89.96 -45.33
CA GLN A 489 151.74 -90.41 -44.83
C GLN A 489 150.92 -89.29 -44.17
N GLN A 490 151.57 -88.28 -43.60
CA GLN A 490 150.91 -87.15 -42.93
C GLN A 490 150.33 -86.11 -43.89
N ALA A 491 150.72 -86.11 -45.18
CA ALA A 491 150.25 -85.12 -46.15
C ALA A 491 148.74 -85.18 -46.42
N ALA A 492 148.18 -86.39 -46.57
CA ALA A 492 146.75 -86.57 -46.88
C ALA A 492 145.78 -86.10 -45.77
N PRO A 493 145.95 -86.47 -44.48
CA PRO A 493 145.04 -85.98 -43.43
C PRO A 493 145.15 -84.47 -43.19
N LEU A 494 146.31 -83.86 -43.40
CA LEU A 494 146.47 -82.40 -43.28
C LEU A 494 145.70 -81.65 -44.39
N GLN A 495 145.75 -82.12 -45.64
CA GLN A 495 144.94 -81.54 -46.72
C GLN A 495 143.43 -81.66 -46.44
N ALA A 496 142.97 -82.82 -45.95
CA ALA A 496 141.56 -83.03 -45.62
C ALA A 496 141.04 -82.09 -44.51
N ALA A 497 141.90 -81.70 -43.55
CA ALA A 497 141.56 -80.72 -42.53
C ALA A 497 141.40 -79.30 -43.11
N LEU A 498 142.27 -78.91 -44.04
CA LEU A 498 142.18 -77.64 -44.77
C LEU A 498 140.91 -77.56 -45.63
N ASP A 499 140.59 -78.62 -46.38
CA ASP A 499 139.40 -78.68 -47.23
C ASP A 499 138.11 -78.56 -46.38
N ALA A 500 138.07 -79.20 -45.20
CA ALA A 500 136.95 -79.12 -44.28
C ALA A 500 136.77 -77.72 -43.67
N ALA A 501 137.87 -77.04 -43.30
CA ALA A 501 137.81 -75.68 -42.76
C ALA A 501 137.28 -74.67 -43.81
N ASN A 502 137.76 -74.76 -45.06
CA ASN A 502 137.27 -73.94 -46.16
C ASN A 502 135.78 -74.19 -46.48
N ALA A 503 135.31 -75.44 -46.38
CA ALA A 503 133.89 -75.76 -46.56
C ALA A 503 133.00 -75.18 -45.45
N GLY A 504 133.48 -75.17 -44.20
CA GLY A 504 132.80 -74.53 -43.07
C GLY A 504 132.67 -73.01 -43.24
N LEU A 505 133.72 -72.36 -43.76
CA LEU A 505 133.74 -70.93 -44.02
C LEU A 505 132.63 -70.52 -45.02
N ALA A 506 132.60 -71.16 -46.19
CA ALA A 506 131.62 -70.85 -47.24
C ALA A 506 130.16 -71.07 -46.79
N ALA A 507 129.91 -72.01 -45.86
CA ALA A 507 128.59 -72.21 -45.29
C ALA A 507 128.13 -71.02 -44.42
N LYS A 508 129.02 -70.47 -43.58
CA LYS A 508 128.71 -69.31 -42.73
C LYS A 508 128.58 -68.01 -43.52
N GLU A 509 129.33 -67.83 -44.60
CA GLU A 509 129.15 -66.68 -45.51
C GLU A 509 127.72 -66.63 -46.10
N ILE A 510 127.17 -67.80 -46.48
CA ILE A 510 125.80 -67.93 -46.99
C ILE A 510 124.76 -67.68 -45.89
N GLU A 511 125.01 -68.14 -44.66
CA GLU A 511 124.14 -67.91 -43.51
C GLU A 511 124.01 -66.40 -43.19
N ILE A 512 125.13 -65.69 -43.09
CA ILE A 512 125.19 -64.24 -42.86
C ILE A 512 124.46 -63.47 -43.98
N ALA A 513 124.64 -63.88 -45.24
CA ALA A 513 123.96 -63.26 -46.38
C ALA A 513 122.43 -63.42 -46.31
N ASN A 514 121.93 -64.60 -45.93
CA ASN A 514 120.50 -64.86 -45.78
C ASN A 514 119.90 -64.05 -44.61
N LEU A 515 120.57 -64.01 -43.46
CA LEU A 515 120.13 -63.22 -42.30
C LEU A 515 120.06 -61.72 -42.64
N LYS A 516 121.09 -61.18 -43.32
CA LYS A 516 121.09 -59.79 -43.80
C LYS A 516 119.98 -59.50 -44.82
N GLY A 517 119.58 -60.49 -45.61
CA GLY A 517 118.44 -60.38 -46.54
C GLY A 517 117.08 -60.22 -45.85
N GLN A 518 116.95 -60.58 -44.57
CA GLN A 518 115.70 -60.50 -43.81
C GLN A 518 115.51 -59.14 -43.09
N VAL A 519 116.60 -58.43 -42.80
CA VAL A 519 116.59 -57.15 -42.07
C VAL A 519 115.70 -56.07 -42.71
N PRO A 520 115.69 -55.84 -44.05
CA PRO A 520 114.88 -54.78 -44.65
C PRO A 520 113.37 -54.95 -44.45
N ALA A 521 112.87 -56.19 -44.47
CA ALA A 521 111.45 -56.48 -44.28
C ALA A 521 111.00 -56.19 -42.84
N LEU A 522 111.85 -56.50 -41.85
CA LEU A 522 111.58 -56.20 -40.44
C LEU A 522 111.71 -54.70 -40.14
N GLN A 523 112.57 -53.96 -40.85
CA GLN A 523 112.59 -52.50 -40.78
C GLN A 523 111.29 -51.90 -41.34
N GLU A 524 110.78 -52.42 -42.46
CA GLU A 524 109.51 -51.97 -43.02
C GLU A 524 108.33 -52.27 -42.07
N GLU A 525 108.32 -53.43 -41.41
CA GLU A 525 107.32 -53.79 -40.39
C GLU A 525 107.37 -52.85 -39.17
N VAL A 526 108.57 -52.47 -38.70
CA VAL A 526 108.76 -51.46 -37.66
C VAL A 526 108.24 -50.08 -38.10
N ASP A 527 108.56 -49.64 -39.32
CA ASP A 527 108.16 -48.34 -39.82
C ASP A 527 106.63 -48.25 -40.02
N GLN A 528 106.00 -49.31 -40.55
CA GLN A 528 104.54 -49.42 -40.68
C GLN A 528 103.82 -49.43 -39.31
N ALA A 529 104.34 -50.19 -38.34
CA ALA A 529 103.75 -50.25 -37.00
C ALA A 529 103.84 -48.90 -36.26
N ASN A 530 104.96 -48.18 -36.39
CA ASN A 530 105.09 -46.83 -35.82
C ASN A 530 104.16 -45.81 -36.50
N ALA A 531 104.01 -45.87 -37.83
CA ALA A 531 103.07 -45.01 -38.54
C ALA A 531 101.61 -45.23 -38.11
N ALA A 532 101.21 -46.48 -37.85
CA ALA A 532 99.89 -46.81 -37.31
C ALA A 532 99.68 -46.25 -35.89
N VAL A 533 100.70 -46.29 -35.03
CA VAL A 533 100.67 -45.66 -33.70
C VAL A 533 100.43 -44.15 -33.81
N THR A 534 101.16 -43.44 -34.68
CA THR A 534 100.99 -41.99 -34.88
C THR A 534 99.59 -41.63 -35.39
N LEU A 535 99.08 -42.34 -36.42
CA LEU A 535 97.73 -42.10 -36.94
C LEU A 535 96.65 -42.27 -35.86
N LYS A 536 96.80 -43.23 -34.94
CA LYS A 536 95.85 -43.44 -33.85
C LYS A 536 95.97 -42.39 -32.73
N GLN A 537 97.15 -41.80 -32.54
CA GLN A 537 97.35 -40.64 -31.66
C GLN A 537 96.68 -39.37 -32.22
N ASP A 538 96.76 -39.13 -33.52
CA ASP A 538 96.07 -38.02 -34.19
C ASP A 538 94.54 -38.18 -34.16
N GLU A 539 94.04 -39.42 -34.31
CA GLU A 539 92.63 -39.75 -34.13
C GLU A 539 92.16 -39.44 -32.70
N LEU A 540 92.90 -39.89 -31.67
CA LEU A 540 92.58 -39.63 -30.26
C LEU A 540 92.59 -38.14 -29.91
N SER A 541 93.53 -37.36 -30.47
CA SER A 541 93.56 -35.90 -30.35
C SER A 541 92.30 -35.25 -30.95
N THR A 542 91.86 -35.75 -32.11
CA THR A 542 90.62 -35.31 -32.78
C THR A 542 89.37 -35.67 -31.96
N LEU A 543 89.31 -36.87 -31.39
CA LEU A 543 88.21 -37.32 -30.55
C LEU A 543 88.09 -36.50 -29.26
N HIS A 544 89.21 -36.22 -28.58
CA HIS A 544 89.24 -35.32 -27.41
C HIS A 544 88.78 -33.90 -27.75
N GLY A 545 89.20 -33.35 -28.89
CA GLY A 545 88.74 -32.04 -29.35
C GLY A 545 87.22 -31.99 -29.62
N GLN A 546 86.63 -33.11 -30.04
CA GLN A 546 85.18 -33.24 -30.23
C GLN A 546 84.43 -33.43 -28.90
N LEU A 547 85.00 -34.17 -27.94
CA LEU A 547 84.45 -34.32 -26.58
C LEU A 547 84.25 -32.95 -25.92
N VAL A 548 85.28 -32.10 -25.90
CA VAL A 548 85.22 -30.76 -25.29
C VAL A 548 84.12 -29.87 -25.90
N THR A 549 83.83 -30.02 -27.20
CA THR A 549 82.70 -29.29 -27.82
C THR A 549 81.33 -29.84 -27.46
N LEU A 550 81.23 -31.12 -27.09
CA LEU A 550 79.99 -31.75 -26.63
C LEU A 550 79.76 -31.49 -25.13
N GLU A 551 80.80 -31.53 -24.30
CA GLU A 551 80.74 -31.14 -22.88
C GLU A 551 80.19 -29.71 -22.71
N GLN A 552 80.67 -28.77 -23.52
CA GLN A 552 80.15 -27.39 -23.50
C GLN A 552 78.69 -27.32 -23.97
N ALA A 553 78.31 -28.07 -25.02
CA ALA A 553 76.94 -28.09 -25.51
C ALA A 553 75.94 -28.71 -24.50
N ALA A 554 76.36 -29.75 -23.77
CA ALA A 554 75.59 -30.33 -22.66
C ALA A 554 75.43 -29.34 -21.50
N SER A 555 76.52 -28.66 -21.12
CA SER A 555 76.51 -27.59 -20.11
C SER A 555 75.58 -26.42 -20.48
N ASP A 556 75.63 -25.96 -21.73
CA ASP A 556 74.76 -24.89 -22.25
C ASP A 556 73.29 -25.33 -22.30
N ALA A 557 73.01 -26.58 -22.66
CA ALA A 557 71.66 -27.14 -22.67
C ALA A 557 71.10 -27.30 -21.23
N ALA A 558 71.91 -27.77 -20.27
CA ALA A 558 71.53 -27.85 -18.87
C ALA A 558 71.27 -26.45 -18.27
N ALA A 559 72.06 -25.44 -18.65
CA ALA A 559 71.83 -24.05 -18.28
C ALA A 559 70.52 -23.48 -18.86
N ALA A 560 70.19 -23.83 -20.12
CA ALA A 560 68.91 -23.46 -20.74
C ALA A 560 67.71 -24.11 -20.03
N VAL A 561 67.80 -25.39 -19.66
CA VAL A 561 66.79 -26.08 -18.84
C VAL A 561 66.61 -25.38 -17.50
N ALA A 562 67.69 -25.06 -16.78
CA ALA A 562 67.62 -24.36 -15.49
C ALA A 562 67.02 -22.95 -15.60
N ALA A 563 67.28 -22.23 -16.70
CA ALA A 563 66.66 -20.95 -16.98
C ALA A 563 65.15 -21.09 -17.24
N GLN A 564 64.74 -22.07 -18.06
CA GLN A 564 63.33 -22.29 -18.39
C GLN A 564 62.52 -22.81 -17.18
N GLN A 565 63.12 -23.65 -16.32
CA GLN A 565 62.53 -24.04 -15.02
C GLN A 565 62.18 -22.82 -14.16
N LYS A 566 63.01 -21.76 -14.20
CA LYS A 566 62.71 -20.52 -13.49
C LYS A 566 61.55 -19.76 -14.13
N VAL A 567 61.44 -19.71 -15.46
CA VAL A 567 60.31 -19.06 -16.16
C VAL A 567 58.99 -19.73 -15.80
N VAL A 568 58.96 -21.07 -15.81
CA VAL A 568 57.79 -21.85 -15.38
C VAL A 568 57.44 -21.55 -13.91
N ALA A 569 58.41 -21.62 -13.00
CA ALA A 569 58.18 -21.37 -11.57
C ALA A 569 57.77 -19.91 -11.24
N ASP A 570 58.25 -18.92 -12.00
CA ASP A 570 57.82 -17.53 -11.87
C ASP A 570 56.33 -17.38 -12.29
N LEU A 571 55.91 -18.03 -13.38
CA LEU A 571 54.51 -18.03 -13.85
C LEU A 571 53.57 -18.82 -12.93
N GLU A 572 54.01 -19.97 -12.40
CA GLU A 572 53.27 -20.72 -11.37
C GLU A 572 53.01 -19.87 -10.10
N ALA A 573 53.92 -18.95 -9.77
CA ALA A 573 53.78 -18.06 -8.61
C ALA A 573 52.82 -16.88 -8.85
N GLU A 574 52.62 -16.43 -10.09
CA GLU A 574 51.66 -15.38 -10.43
C GLU A 574 50.21 -15.90 -10.51
N LEU A 575 50.01 -17.17 -10.93
CA LEU A 575 48.68 -17.76 -11.11
C LEU A 575 47.74 -17.66 -9.89
N PRO A 576 48.17 -17.91 -8.63
CA PRO A 576 47.31 -17.76 -7.45
C PRO A 576 46.79 -16.33 -7.26
N GLY A 577 47.56 -15.32 -7.67
CA GLY A 577 47.13 -13.92 -7.71
C GLY A 577 46.00 -13.73 -8.71
N LEU A 578 46.25 -14.09 -9.98
CA LEU A 578 45.27 -13.98 -11.06
C LEU A 578 43.98 -14.78 -10.81
N VAL A 579 44.05 -15.93 -10.14
CA VAL A 579 42.87 -16.68 -9.68
C VAL A 579 42.08 -15.90 -8.64
N THR A 580 42.77 -15.28 -7.67
CA THR A 580 42.15 -14.47 -6.62
C THR A 580 41.50 -13.22 -7.21
N ASP A 581 42.18 -12.52 -8.12
CA ASP A 581 41.68 -11.29 -8.75
C ASP A 581 40.45 -11.58 -9.62
N ALA A 582 40.46 -12.66 -10.41
CA ALA A 582 39.31 -13.10 -11.19
C ALA A 582 38.11 -13.51 -10.31
N GLN A 583 38.36 -14.15 -9.16
CA GLN A 583 37.30 -14.45 -8.19
C GLN A 583 36.72 -13.18 -7.55
N GLN A 584 37.56 -12.23 -7.13
CA GLN A 584 37.11 -10.96 -6.53
C GLN A 584 36.30 -10.11 -7.51
N ALA A 585 36.72 -10.03 -8.79
CA ALA A 585 35.95 -9.34 -9.82
C ALA A 585 34.59 -10.04 -10.10
N GLN A 586 34.56 -11.37 -10.09
CA GLN A 586 33.32 -12.14 -10.24
C GLN A 586 32.36 -11.97 -9.04
N GLU A 587 32.90 -11.91 -7.82
CA GLU A 587 32.15 -11.69 -6.58
C GLU A 587 31.60 -10.26 -6.53
N ALA A 588 32.41 -9.23 -6.85
CA ALA A 588 31.97 -7.84 -6.94
C ALA A 588 30.84 -7.63 -7.97
N ALA A 589 30.95 -8.24 -9.16
CA ALA A 589 29.87 -8.23 -10.15
C ALA A 589 28.61 -8.99 -9.69
N THR A 590 28.73 -9.92 -8.72
CA THR A 590 27.58 -10.64 -8.15
C THR A 590 26.91 -9.83 -7.05
N ASP A 591 27.68 -9.20 -6.16
CA ASP A 591 27.17 -8.27 -5.14
C ASP A 591 26.50 -7.05 -5.78
N GLN A 592 27.05 -6.51 -6.87
CA GLN A 592 26.45 -5.39 -7.59
C GLN A 592 25.10 -5.76 -8.24
N ARG A 593 24.93 -7.01 -8.73
CA ARG A 593 23.61 -7.50 -9.20
C ARG A 593 22.60 -7.62 -8.06
N ALA A 594 23.04 -8.01 -6.86
CA ALA A 594 22.18 -8.05 -5.68
C ALA A 594 21.76 -6.63 -5.24
N LEU A 595 22.70 -5.67 -5.25
CA LEU A 595 22.41 -4.26 -4.97
C LEU A 595 21.44 -3.67 -6.01
N LEU A 596 21.63 -3.95 -7.30
CA LEU A 596 20.72 -3.52 -8.36
C LEU A 596 19.28 -4.02 -8.12
N ALA A 597 19.12 -5.29 -7.75
CA ALA A 597 17.80 -5.83 -7.41
C ALA A 597 17.14 -5.13 -6.20
N GLU A 598 17.92 -4.75 -5.18
CA GLU A 598 17.42 -3.93 -4.05
C GLU A 598 16.97 -2.54 -4.52
N LYS A 599 17.73 -1.88 -5.41
CA LYS A 599 17.34 -0.58 -6.00
C LYS A 599 16.06 -0.69 -6.85
N GLU A 600 15.89 -1.78 -7.59
CA GLU A 600 14.68 -2.05 -8.38
C GLU A 600 13.44 -2.27 -7.47
N GLU A 601 13.59 -2.95 -6.32
CA GLU A 601 12.50 -3.06 -5.33
C GLU A 601 12.15 -1.69 -4.72
N VAL A 602 13.14 -0.87 -4.39
CA VAL A 602 12.93 0.51 -3.89
C VAL A 602 12.21 1.37 -4.93
N LEU A 603 12.57 1.26 -6.22
CA LEU A 603 11.88 1.95 -7.32
C LEU A 603 10.42 1.49 -7.46
N ALA A 604 10.17 0.17 -7.45
CA ALA A 604 8.82 -0.38 -7.51
C ALA A 604 7.94 0.06 -6.32
N LYS A 605 8.54 0.12 -5.12
CA LYS A 605 7.88 0.66 -3.93
C LYS A 605 7.52 2.14 -4.08
N ALA A 606 8.44 2.97 -4.55
CA ALA A 606 8.19 4.41 -4.78
C ALA A 606 7.08 4.63 -5.83
N GLN A 607 7.04 3.82 -6.90
CA GLN A 607 5.98 3.88 -7.92
C GLN A 607 4.60 3.50 -7.36
N SER A 608 4.55 2.52 -6.44
CA SER A 608 3.33 2.14 -5.71
C SER A 608 2.86 3.25 -4.74
N GLU A 609 3.79 3.91 -4.06
CA GLU A 609 3.50 5.04 -3.16
C GLU A 609 2.99 6.26 -3.93
N LEU A 610 3.58 6.59 -5.09
CA LEU A 610 3.08 7.62 -6.02
C LEU A 610 1.66 7.28 -6.51
N THR A 611 1.44 6.06 -7.00
CA THR A 611 0.12 5.59 -7.44
C THR A 611 -0.91 5.69 -6.32
N THR A 612 -0.52 5.42 -5.08
CA THR A 612 -1.41 5.56 -3.90
C THR A 612 -1.75 7.03 -3.62
N ALA A 613 -0.78 7.93 -3.74
CA ALA A 613 -0.98 9.37 -3.55
C ALA A 613 -1.87 9.99 -4.64
N ASP A 614 -1.69 9.63 -5.91
CA ASP A 614 -2.54 10.09 -7.02
C ASP A 614 -4.00 9.65 -6.84
N ASN A 615 -4.24 8.37 -6.49
CA ASN A 615 -5.59 7.88 -6.21
C ASN A 615 -6.24 8.61 -5.01
N ALA A 616 -5.47 8.97 -3.99
CA ALA A 616 -5.97 9.74 -2.85
C ALA A 616 -6.31 11.20 -3.24
N VAL A 617 -5.48 11.82 -4.09
CA VAL A 617 -5.75 13.15 -4.68
C VAL A 617 -7.05 13.13 -5.49
N ASP A 618 -7.27 12.13 -6.35
CA ASP A 618 -8.49 12.04 -7.16
C ASP A 618 -9.74 11.76 -6.32
N ALA A 619 -9.68 10.86 -5.34
CA ALA A 619 -10.76 10.64 -4.39
C ALA A 619 -11.13 11.93 -3.61
N LYS A 620 -10.15 12.77 -3.26
CA LYS A 620 -10.39 14.05 -2.58
C LYS A 620 -10.99 15.12 -3.51
N LYS A 621 -10.69 15.09 -4.81
CA LYS A 621 -11.38 15.92 -5.83
C LYS A 621 -12.85 15.52 -5.97
N GLU A 622 -13.16 14.22 -5.97
CA GLU A 622 -14.55 13.74 -6.00
C GLU A 622 -15.33 14.16 -4.75
N GLU A 623 -14.72 14.02 -3.56
CA GLU A 623 -15.31 14.51 -2.29
C GLU A 623 -15.61 16.02 -2.35
N LEU A 624 -14.66 16.83 -2.83
CA LEU A 624 -14.87 18.28 -3.01
C LEU A 624 -15.99 18.60 -3.99
N SER A 625 -16.07 17.90 -5.12
CA SER A 625 -17.16 18.08 -6.07
C SER A 625 -18.54 17.72 -5.49
N ALA A 626 -18.60 16.73 -4.60
CA ALA A 626 -19.83 16.37 -3.88
C ALA A 626 -20.20 17.44 -2.83
N LEU A 627 -19.24 17.89 -2.01
CA LEU A 627 -19.45 18.95 -1.02
C LEU A 627 -19.89 20.28 -1.66
N GLN A 628 -19.33 20.63 -2.82
CA GLN A 628 -19.74 21.82 -3.59
C GLN A 628 -21.17 21.71 -4.14
N ALA A 629 -21.61 20.51 -4.55
CA ALA A 629 -22.99 20.27 -4.97
C ALA A 629 -23.98 20.37 -3.79
N GLU A 630 -23.65 19.78 -2.63
CA GLU A 630 -24.44 19.90 -1.40
C GLU A 630 -24.53 21.36 -0.91
N LEU A 631 -23.44 22.13 -1.01
CA LEU A 631 -23.45 23.56 -0.69
C LEU A 631 -24.42 24.34 -1.59
N ALA A 632 -24.43 24.06 -2.89
CA ALA A 632 -25.33 24.71 -3.84
C ALA A 632 -26.81 24.40 -3.56
N GLU A 633 -27.13 23.16 -3.16
CA GLU A 633 -28.49 22.79 -2.74
C GLU A 633 -28.91 23.52 -1.44
N LEU A 634 -28.02 23.58 -0.43
CA LEU A 634 -28.27 24.30 0.82
C LEU A 634 -28.42 25.82 0.60
N GLN A 635 -27.64 26.42 -0.31
CA GLN A 635 -27.79 27.82 -0.69
C GLN A 635 -29.16 28.06 -1.38
N GLY A 636 -29.64 27.12 -2.20
CA GLY A 636 -30.99 27.14 -2.76
C GLY A 636 -32.09 27.06 -1.69
N LEU A 637 -31.94 26.17 -0.71
CA LEU A 637 -32.87 26.05 0.42
C LEU A 637 -32.88 27.29 1.31
N LEU A 638 -31.71 27.91 1.57
CA LEU A 638 -31.60 29.18 2.28
C LEU A 638 -32.31 30.33 1.53
N ALA A 639 -32.13 30.41 0.20
CA ALA A 639 -32.83 31.40 -0.62
C ALA A 639 -34.36 31.21 -0.56
N ALA A 640 -34.85 29.96 -0.59
CA ALA A 640 -36.26 29.64 -0.45
C ALA A 640 -36.81 30.00 0.96
N ALA A 641 -36.05 29.72 2.03
CA ALA A 641 -36.42 30.07 3.40
C ALA A 641 -36.53 31.59 3.59
N ASN A 642 -35.55 32.36 3.10
CA ASN A 642 -35.59 33.83 3.12
C ASN A 642 -36.77 34.39 2.32
N GLY A 643 -37.09 33.79 1.16
CA GLY A 643 -38.27 34.15 0.38
C GLY A 643 -39.59 33.90 1.11
N ALA A 644 -39.69 32.79 1.86
CA ALA A 644 -40.84 32.47 2.70
C ALA A 644 -40.99 33.46 3.88
N VAL A 645 -39.89 33.84 4.53
CA VAL A 645 -39.88 34.88 5.58
C VAL A 645 -40.44 36.19 5.05
N ALA A 646 -39.91 36.71 3.94
CA ALA A 646 -40.36 37.99 3.37
C ALA A 646 -41.85 37.98 2.93
N ALA A 647 -42.34 36.85 2.42
CA ALA A 647 -43.76 36.67 2.11
C ALA A 647 -44.63 36.71 3.38
N GLN A 648 -44.17 36.06 4.46
CA GLN A 648 -44.88 36.01 5.74
C GLN A 648 -44.88 37.38 6.46
N GLU A 649 -43.77 38.13 6.38
CA GLU A 649 -43.70 39.53 6.85
C GLU A 649 -44.72 40.42 6.14
N THR A 650 -44.85 40.26 4.82
CA THR A 650 -45.86 40.97 4.00
C THR A 650 -47.30 40.61 4.40
N GLN A 651 -47.57 39.35 4.78
CA GLN A 651 -48.87 38.94 5.30
C GLN A 651 -49.15 39.58 6.68
N VAL A 652 -48.17 39.57 7.59
CA VAL A 652 -48.30 40.19 8.92
C VAL A 652 -48.52 41.70 8.81
N GLU A 653 -47.84 42.41 7.90
CA GLU A 653 -48.10 43.83 7.64
C GLU A 653 -49.53 44.08 7.13
N SER A 654 -50.05 43.20 6.28
CA SER A 654 -51.41 43.29 5.73
C SER A 654 -52.49 43.08 6.82
N LEU A 655 -52.29 42.09 7.71
CA LEU A 655 -53.19 41.82 8.85
C LEU A 655 -53.13 42.91 9.92
N ASN A 656 -51.97 43.56 10.12
CA ASN A 656 -51.85 44.76 10.96
C ASN A 656 -52.70 45.92 10.40
N LYS A 657 -52.61 46.21 9.09
CA LYS A 657 -53.41 47.26 8.43
C LYS A 657 -54.92 46.97 8.48
N LEU A 658 -55.31 45.70 8.40
CA LEU A 658 -56.70 45.29 8.60
C LEU A 658 -57.15 45.52 10.06
N ALA A 659 -56.30 45.25 11.05
CA ALA A 659 -56.59 45.54 12.46
C ALA A 659 -56.83 47.04 12.71
N GLU A 660 -55.98 47.91 12.13
CA GLU A 660 -56.12 49.37 12.21
C GLU A 660 -57.44 49.85 11.57
N SER A 661 -57.79 49.31 10.40
CA SER A 661 -59.04 49.65 9.70
C SER A 661 -60.30 49.19 10.46
N LEU A 662 -60.28 47.99 11.04
CA LEU A 662 -61.40 47.48 11.85
C LEU A 662 -61.54 48.27 13.16
N ALA A 663 -60.43 48.62 13.82
CA ALA A 663 -60.46 49.47 15.02
C ALA A 663 -61.03 50.88 14.74
N ALA A 664 -60.70 51.47 13.58
CA ALA A 664 -61.28 52.73 13.15
C ALA A 664 -62.81 52.63 12.91
N GLN A 665 -63.27 51.56 12.25
CA GLN A 665 -64.70 51.28 12.04
C GLN A 665 -65.46 51.08 13.36
N VAL A 666 -64.87 50.36 14.33
CA VAL A 666 -65.42 50.24 15.69
C VAL A 666 -65.56 51.61 16.34
N SER A 667 -64.55 52.48 16.23
CA SER A 667 -64.60 53.83 16.83
C SER A 667 -65.68 54.71 16.20
N ASP A 668 -65.86 54.62 14.87
CA ASP A 668 -66.87 55.41 14.15
C ASP A 668 -68.30 54.93 14.47
N LEU A 669 -68.55 53.62 14.41
CA LEU A 669 -69.86 53.02 14.74
C LEU A 669 -70.29 53.33 16.18
N ASN A 670 -69.37 53.29 17.16
CA ASN A 670 -69.67 53.72 18.52
C ASN A 670 -70.06 55.21 18.58
N GLY A 671 -69.38 56.08 17.81
CA GLY A 671 -69.74 57.50 17.69
C GLY A 671 -71.15 57.70 17.09
N GLN A 672 -71.50 56.93 16.06
CA GLN A 672 -72.84 56.95 15.45
C GLN A 672 -73.93 56.44 16.41
N ILE A 673 -73.66 55.37 17.17
CA ILE A 673 -74.56 54.86 18.21
C ILE A 673 -74.81 55.94 19.26
N THR A 674 -73.76 56.50 19.86
CA THR A 674 -73.88 57.56 20.87
C THR A 674 -74.61 58.79 20.34
N ALA A 675 -74.43 59.17 19.06
CA ALA A 675 -75.21 60.24 18.45
C ALA A 675 -76.72 59.92 18.41
N LYS A 676 -77.09 58.68 18.03
CA LYS A 676 -78.49 58.24 18.00
C LYS A 676 -79.11 58.01 19.37
N GLU A 677 -78.35 57.56 20.37
CA GLU A 677 -78.82 57.51 21.77
C GLU A 677 -79.18 58.90 22.30
N ASN A 678 -78.39 59.93 21.98
CA ASN A 678 -78.70 61.31 22.36
C ASN A 678 -79.93 61.86 21.60
N GLU A 679 -80.14 61.45 20.34
CA GLU A 679 -81.36 61.77 19.56
C GLU A 679 -82.61 61.14 20.21
N ILE A 680 -82.53 59.87 20.61
CA ILE A 680 -83.57 59.14 21.35
C ILE A 680 -83.92 59.87 22.66
N LEU A 681 -82.93 60.22 23.48
CA LEU A 681 -83.14 60.94 24.75
C LEU A 681 -83.81 62.32 24.54
N SER A 682 -83.43 63.03 23.47
CA SER A 682 -84.05 64.31 23.09
C SER A 682 -85.51 64.13 22.66
N LEU A 683 -85.81 63.09 21.88
CA LEU A 683 -87.17 62.76 21.45
C LEU A 683 -88.05 62.31 22.63
N GLN A 684 -87.56 61.44 23.50
CA GLN A 684 -88.25 61.03 24.73
C GLN A 684 -88.59 62.24 25.62
N SER A 685 -87.65 63.18 25.77
CA SER A 685 -87.83 64.43 26.53
C SER A 685 -88.89 65.37 25.94
N ARG A 686 -89.25 65.21 24.66
CA ARG A 686 -90.31 65.97 23.97
C ARG A 686 -91.65 65.23 23.97
N VAL A 687 -91.63 63.90 23.83
CA VAL A 687 -92.85 63.06 23.82
C VAL A 687 -93.49 62.98 25.21
N ALA A 688 -92.70 62.87 26.28
CA ALA A 688 -93.21 62.75 27.65
C ALA A 688 -94.16 63.90 28.08
N PRO A 689 -93.77 65.20 28.03
CA PRO A 689 -94.65 66.29 28.45
C PRO A 689 -95.91 66.42 27.57
N LEU A 690 -95.84 66.10 26.27
CA LEU A 690 -97.01 66.08 25.39
C LEU A 690 -97.97 64.93 25.74
N ALA A 691 -97.45 63.77 26.18
CA ALA A 691 -98.27 62.66 26.65
C ALA A 691 -98.98 63.01 27.98
N ASP A 692 -98.29 63.68 28.90
CA ASP A 692 -98.90 64.15 30.16
C ASP A 692 -99.96 65.23 29.90
N GLN A 693 -99.70 66.19 29.01
CA GLN A 693 -100.68 67.20 28.59
C GLN A 693 -101.91 66.55 27.93
N LEU A 694 -101.72 65.52 27.11
CA LEU A 694 -102.81 64.76 26.50
C LEU A 694 -103.65 64.02 27.56
N ASN A 695 -103.03 63.47 28.60
CA ASN A 695 -103.73 62.85 29.72
C ASN A 695 -104.53 63.89 30.53
N GLN A 696 -103.96 65.07 30.81
CA GLN A 696 -104.64 66.16 31.49
C GLN A 696 -105.88 66.64 30.72
N LEU A 697 -105.74 66.94 29.42
CA LEU A 697 -106.84 67.39 28.57
C LEU A 697 -108.00 66.38 28.50
N ASN A 698 -107.71 65.08 28.47
CA ASN A 698 -108.76 64.04 28.53
C ASN A 698 -109.49 64.03 29.90
N GLY A 699 -108.80 64.34 31.00
CA GLY A 699 -109.42 64.52 32.32
C GLY A 699 -110.33 65.75 32.39
N GLU A 700 -109.88 66.87 31.85
CA GLU A 700 -110.63 68.14 31.83
C GLU A 700 -111.89 68.03 30.93
N ILE A 701 -111.78 67.43 29.75
CA ILE A 701 -112.92 67.08 28.88
C ILE A 701 -113.97 66.28 29.66
N SER A 702 -113.54 65.22 30.36
CA SER A 702 -114.42 64.34 31.13
C SER A 702 -115.15 65.08 32.27
N ALA A 703 -114.50 66.08 32.88
CA ALA A 703 -115.09 66.91 33.93
C ALA A 703 -116.15 67.89 33.37
N VAL A 704 -115.89 68.51 32.22
CA VAL A 704 -116.86 69.42 31.56
C VAL A 704 -118.09 68.65 31.07
N GLU A 705 -117.92 67.45 30.50
CA GLU A 705 -119.04 66.57 30.10
C GLU A 705 -119.94 66.19 31.30
N ALA A 706 -119.35 65.93 32.47
CA ALA A 706 -120.09 65.65 33.69
C ALA A 706 -120.85 66.88 34.25
N ASN A 707 -120.25 68.07 34.13
CA ASN A 707 -120.91 69.33 34.55
C ASN A 707 -122.08 69.68 33.62
N LEU A 708 -121.87 69.61 32.30
CA LEU A 708 -122.90 69.83 31.28
C LEU A 708 -124.15 68.97 31.53
N LYS A 709 -123.94 67.67 31.80
CA LYS A 709 -125.01 66.72 32.14
C LYS A 709 -125.75 67.08 33.43
N THR A 710 -125.09 67.72 34.38
CA THR A 710 -125.71 68.17 35.65
C THR A 710 -126.64 69.36 35.38
N LEU A 711 -126.17 70.37 34.64
CA LEU A 711 -126.94 71.54 34.25
C LEU A 711 -128.18 71.19 33.40
N GLN A 712 -128.04 70.24 32.47
CA GLN A 712 -129.17 69.73 31.66
C GLN A 712 -130.28 69.07 32.52
N ASN A 713 -129.90 68.35 33.59
CA ASN A 713 -130.87 67.79 34.55
C ASN A 713 -131.55 68.89 35.38
N GLN A 714 -130.81 69.94 35.78
CA GLN A 714 -131.39 71.07 36.52
C GLN A 714 -132.41 71.82 35.67
N LEU A 715 -132.08 72.13 34.41
CA LEU A 715 -133.00 72.80 33.47
C LEU A 715 -134.32 72.02 33.32
N THR A 716 -134.22 70.70 33.15
CA THR A 716 -135.37 69.79 33.06
C THR A 716 -136.26 69.83 34.32
N SER A 717 -135.66 70.01 35.51
CA SER A 717 -136.41 70.11 36.77
C SER A 717 -137.13 71.46 36.93
N LEU A 718 -136.59 72.54 36.37
CA LEU A 718 -137.23 73.86 36.41
C LEU A 718 -138.42 73.95 35.45
N ASP A 719 -138.35 73.36 34.26
CA ASP A 719 -139.48 73.26 33.31
C ASP A 719 -140.73 72.63 33.98
N GLN A 720 -140.53 71.59 34.80
CA GLN A 720 -141.62 70.97 35.55
C GLN A 720 -142.21 71.94 36.60
N GLN A 721 -141.37 72.62 37.39
CA GLN A 721 -141.81 73.56 38.43
C GLN A 721 -142.58 74.75 37.83
N VAL A 722 -142.11 75.31 36.71
CA VAL A 722 -142.81 76.35 35.94
C VAL A 722 -144.21 75.86 35.50
N THR A 723 -144.31 74.62 35.01
CA THR A 723 -145.56 74.01 34.54
C THR A 723 -146.57 73.79 35.68
N GLU A 724 -146.09 73.41 36.86
CA GLU A 724 -146.92 73.22 38.07
C GLU A 724 -147.43 74.58 38.60
N ALA A 725 -146.56 75.59 38.72
CA ALA A 725 -146.92 76.93 39.18
C ALA A 725 -148.02 77.59 38.32
N GLN A 726 -147.91 77.50 36.99
CA GLN A 726 -148.95 77.99 36.06
C GLN A 726 -150.32 77.30 36.26
N THR A 727 -150.33 76.06 36.76
CA THR A 727 -151.55 75.26 36.95
C THR A 727 -152.23 75.57 38.28
N THR A 728 -151.46 75.83 39.33
CA THR A 728 -151.95 76.41 40.59
C THR A 728 -152.64 77.76 40.34
N LEU A 729 -151.98 78.66 39.60
CA LEU A 729 -152.50 79.99 39.32
C LEU A 729 -153.86 79.97 38.59
N ARG A 730 -153.99 79.15 37.53
CA ARG A 730 -155.26 78.94 36.79
C ARG A 730 -156.39 78.41 37.67
N THR A 731 -156.09 77.74 38.79
CA THR A 731 -157.08 77.18 39.70
C THR A 731 -157.68 78.25 40.62
N LEU A 732 -156.83 79.14 41.16
CA LEU A 732 -157.22 80.25 42.04
C LEU A 732 -158.13 81.26 41.31
N GLU A 733 -157.78 81.63 40.08
CA GLU A 733 -158.59 82.51 39.23
C GLU A 733 -160.01 81.94 38.99
N GLY A 734 -160.15 80.62 38.91
CA GLY A 734 -161.43 79.93 38.79
C GLY A 734 -162.29 79.98 40.06
N GLN A 735 -161.70 79.77 41.24
CA GLN A 735 -162.39 79.81 42.52
C GLN A 735 -162.92 81.22 42.84
N LYS A 736 -162.08 82.23 42.63
CA LYS A 736 -162.38 83.66 42.86
C LYS A 736 -163.63 84.13 42.11
N LYS A 737 -163.85 83.61 40.91
CA LYS A 737 -165.06 83.91 40.12
C LYS A 737 -166.34 83.35 40.76
N ALA A 738 -166.31 82.14 41.29
CA ALA A 738 -167.51 81.45 41.79
C ALA A 738 -168.07 82.10 43.07
N ASN A 739 -167.20 82.57 43.98
CA ASN A 739 -167.64 83.23 45.21
C ASN A 739 -168.37 84.56 44.91
N LYS A 740 -167.86 85.34 43.95
CA LYS A 740 -168.46 86.60 43.52
C LYS A 740 -169.93 86.48 43.10
N ASP A 741 -170.28 85.39 42.42
CA ASP A 741 -171.66 85.08 42.01
C ASP A 741 -172.55 84.72 43.21
N ALA A 742 -172.00 84.07 44.24
CA ALA A 742 -172.72 83.75 45.48
C ALA A 742 -173.04 85.00 46.32
N VAL A 743 -172.09 85.94 46.46
CA VAL A 743 -172.29 87.24 47.13
C VAL A 743 -173.46 88.02 46.50
N ALA A 744 -173.60 87.96 45.18
CA ALA A 744 -174.68 88.65 44.47
C ALA A 744 -176.07 88.05 44.76
N ALA A 745 -176.17 86.72 44.83
CA ALA A 745 -177.42 86.02 45.13
C ALA A 745 -177.96 86.33 46.54
N GLN A 746 -177.09 86.30 47.55
CA GLN A 746 -177.50 86.45 48.95
C GLN A 746 -178.08 87.86 49.25
N LYS A 747 -177.62 88.91 48.56
CA LYS A 747 -178.17 90.28 48.67
C LYS A 747 -179.63 90.39 48.23
N LEU A 748 -180.13 89.51 47.37
CA LEU A 748 -181.54 89.52 46.96
C LEU A 748 -182.46 88.92 48.04
N VAL A 749 -181.96 87.97 48.84
CA VAL A 749 -182.71 87.30 49.90
C VAL A 749 -183.09 88.31 51.00
N VAL A 750 -182.10 89.03 51.54
CA VAL A 750 -182.24 90.06 52.59
C VAL A 750 -183.36 91.05 52.25
N ASN A 751 -183.26 91.68 51.07
CA ASN A 751 -184.21 92.70 50.61
C ASN A 751 -185.67 92.20 50.53
N SER A 752 -185.89 90.92 50.24
CA SER A 752 -187.23 90.34 50.11
C SER A 752 -187.93 90.10 51.46
N LEU A 753 -187.16 89.93 52.55
CA LEU A 753 -187.68 89.67 53.89
C LEU A 753 -188.07 90.99 54.57
N THR A 754 -187.23 92.02 54.46
CA THR A 754 -187.50 93.38 54.97
C THR A 754 -188.81 93.97 54.44
N ALA A 755 -189.15 93.69 53.17
CA ALA A 755 -190.40 94.16 52.57
C ALA A 755 -191.65 93.57 53.23
N LYS A 756 -191.64 92.27 53.60
CA LYS A 756 -192.80 91.58 54.19
C LYS A 756 -193.10 92.07 55.61
N LEU A 757 -192.06 92.39 56.39
CA LEU A 757 -192.19 92.85 57.77
C LEU A 757 -193.06 94.12 57.88
N GLY A 758 -192.87 95.07 56.94
CA GLY A 758 -193.56 96.36 56.93
C GLY A 758 -195.05 96.32 56.54
N ASP A 759 -195.60 95.19 56.08
CA ASP A 759 -197.03 95.05 55.79
C ASP A 759 -197.82 94.45 56.97
N VAL A 760 -197.23 93.55 57.76
CA VAL A 760 -197.86 92.97 58.96
C VAL A 760 -198.16 94.05 60.00
N GLN A 761 -197.22 94.97 60.24
CA GLN A 761 -197.38 96.09 61.17
C GLN A 761 -198.59 96.98 60.88
N LYS A 762 -198.95 97.17 59.59
CA LYS A 762 -200.11 97.98 59.19
C LYS A 762 -201.43 97.32 59.56
N GLN A 763 -201.50 95.99 59.54
CA GLN A 763 -202.73 95.25 59.84
C GLN A 763 -203.06 95.29 61.34
N ILE A 764 -202.05 95.23 62.21
CA ILE A 764 -202.20 95.34 63.67
C ILE A 764 -202.90 96.66 64.06
N ALA A 765 -202.50 97.77 63.44
CA ALA A 765 -203.02 99.11 63.74
C ALA A 765 -204.51 99.30 63.38
N ALA A 766 -205.06 98.52 62.45
CA ALA A 766 -206.45 98.63 62.03
C ALA A 766 -207.45 98.04 63.05
N VAL A 767 -207.06 96.93 63.71
CA VAL A 767 -207.94 96.20 64.64
C VAL A 767 -208.25 97.03 65.90
N ASP A 768 -207.25 97.72 66.44
CA ASP A 768 -207.37 98.54 67.67
C ASP A 768 -208.43 99.65 67.56
N GLY A 769 -208.61 100.24 66.36
CA GLY A 769 -209.57 101.33 66.15
C GLY A 769 -211.04 100.93 66.34
N THR A 770 -211.36 99.63 66.20
CA THR A 770 -212.75 99.15 66.15
C THR A 770 -213.33 98.86 67.55
N ILE A 771 -212.47 98.60 68.53
CA ILE A 771 -212.85 98.16 69.89
C ILE A 771 -213.43 99.32 70.73
N ALA A 772 -213.06 100.57 70.44
CA ALA A 772 -213.26 101.71 71.33
C ALA A 772 -214.69 102.31 71.40
N LEU A 773 -215.64 101.90 70.53
CA LEU A 773 -216.92 102.60 70.31
C LEU A 773 -218.20 101.87 70.79
N GLY A 774 -218.08 100.76 71.52
CA GLY A 774 -219.17 100.20 72.37
C GLY A 774 -220.38 99.53 71.69
N GLY A 775 -220.60 99.73 70.39
CA GLY A 775 -221.64 99.09 69.58
C GLY A 775 -223.05 99.71 69.73
N CYS A 776 -223.89 99.76 68.69
CA CYS A 776 -223.76 99.17 67.36
C CYS A 776 -223.32 100.18 66.28
N ALA A 777 -222.68 99.65 65.24
CA ALA A 777 -222.65 100.09 63.84
C ALA A 777 -222.65 101.61 63.51
N VAL A 778 -221.58 102.04 62.83
CA VAL A 778 -221.65 102.01 61.36
C VAL A 778 -221.10 100.67 60.88
#